data_AF-A0A191ZVV8-F1
#
_entry.id   AF-A0A191ZVV8-F1
#
_cell.length_a   1.000
_cell.length_b   1.000
_cell.length_c   1.000
_cell.angle_alpha   90.00
_cell.angle_beta   90.00
_cell.angle_gamma   90.00
#
_symmetry.space_group_name_H-M   'P 1'
#
loop_
_entity.id
_entity.type
_entity.pdbx_description
1 polymer ?
#
loop_
_entity_poly.entity_id
_entity_poly.type
_entity_poly.pdbx_seq_one_letter_code
_entity_poly.pdbx_strand_id
1 'polypeptide(L)'
;MKQKPVLRFPGTSYLIDGPYINVGSVVALTILCFFFFMSFALLMSWHDFPLLPLPTNNRPALYHLVAFYKVWAGKLLPFFQGETYEQYTAWIFWLDGRHELGRLGWRWVFSFLVGAVAAIKIAFAAWKPVTSEIQTRGRVLVEGPEAYPTLKVDFANQVRREAENKPEPIPPAFTWETDEGYIPTDPDNDKIKPSHKVVMPDTQRRTHFFFAAGTRRGKTQLILKRIIEFLVRILKGEVIKVLIIDTAKADYSRYIPRWLMHMIAPQEKSGEAWAVATDLQVKAHAEEFWKGQIPDSEKDPFWNNAGRSLGAASTVALINTSGNDWSFNNITYYLKLSPKEFEPIVRQHYPEALQIIQMGDTTLSSVMGTLESFTKHILQLAEVWDGYQYKHDIRQMSVRLLQDKYESNQFQFAEGLIPVFKEKEEGGSTINFENLLPNMILRGLLKTFNEEIGNEEGNRWRWKQMADTLRKPYREILKIAFKHYTAEEKSIFVNPAVKGAVVKAAFEFREKNLQLFTKDSEMTSYVDAHFSKPEDKQANLVFKAVLRKFRETHELIIGIVDTFENWDNSIFDFLLENLSSKELSRLMTDNDHEKLIRAAKPIFTYHHIWDKFETQPRFSFRDWIYNENPEKKFLVLKTSGQFSALTNPLVRGMLFYAKGLIDDDGFLDDKDAGMIRKFYILMDEFQALGNIKEFIEGALERFASKGVTVMLAVQDLAQLVKIYGQEFVDFLMSNTGNIFFIGSNIGKTSEMISNAVGKKWFKKLHTSVTYQENGKSFSQNWQEHEGVVITPDEVNSRLGLDANGYPKRTFMEWLLRLDPKKLPIRYLYIGANMPKAYLLETPVCGYKQENRPEAADWRDPNKKPELNDFEGEVADILANGGKHDIERNIKPSNQWISNEQPVFNDPDDIDMASWMSQGIEDYTAEPEPYSEAQSHQMLERLKKQAESSPIYIVPSEDESLAGEVGKSVAFEALVDSHALSAVKETAEALLGSTQRKTNSKEEFKKALERKRENLKDS
;
A
#
# COMPACT_ATOMS: atom_id res chain seq x y z
N MET A 1 9.10 39.95 -17.27
CA MET A 1 8.45 40.41 -18.51
C MET A 1 9.52 40.55 -19.60
N LYS A 2 9.43 39.85 -20.74
CA LYS A 2 10.34 40.14 -21.87
C LYS A 2 10.03 41.57 -22.34
N GLN A 3 11.00 42.48 -22.23
CA GLN A 3 10.87 43.82 -22.79
C GLN A 3 10.52 43.69 -24.27
N LYS A 4 9.45 44.36 -24.71
CA LYS A 4 9.08 44.40 -26.12
C LYS A 4 10.24 45.00 -26.91
N PRO A 5 10.60 44.45 -28.08
CA PRO A 5 11.74 44.94 -28.81
C PRO A 5 11.50 46.39 -29.24
N VAL A 6 12.44 47.27 -28.92
CA VAL A 6 12.34 48.70 -29.25
C VAL A 6 12.75 48.89 -30.70
N LEU A 7 11.97 49.66 -31.45
CA LEU A 7 12.29 50.01 -32.83
C LEU A 7 13.36 51.10 -32.85
N ARG A 8 14.56 50.76 -33.35
CA ARG A 8 15.63 51.73 -33.54
C ARG A 8 15.51 52.32 -34.94
N PHE A 9 15.03 53.56 -35.01
CA PHE A 9 14.94 54.30 -36.26
C PHE A 9 16.30 54.90 -36.65
N PRO A 10 16.56 55.13 -37.94
CA PRO A 10 17.75 55.86 -38.39
C PRO A 10 17.85 57.22 -37.67
N GLY A 11 19.01 57.54 -37.09
CA GLY A 11 19.26 58.82 -36.43
C GLY A 11 18.86 58.93 -34.95
N THR A 12 18.27 57.89 -34.33
CA THR A 12 17.95 57.92 -32.89
C THR A 12 19.18 57.60 -32.03
N SER A 13 19.49 58.46 -31.05
CA SER A 13 20.72 58.41 -30.23
C SER A 13 20.53 58.04 -28.75
N TYR A 14 19.37 57.50 -28.35
CA TYR A 14 19.17 57.03 -26.97
C TYR A 14 19.62 55.56 -26.80
N LEU A 15 20.13 55.25 -25.61
CA LEU A 15 20.45 53.87 -25.19
C LEU A 15 19.17 53.04 -25.24
N ILE A 16 19.23 51.86 -25.87
CA ILE A 16 18.17 50.87 -25.81
C ILE A 16 18.68 49.75 -24.92
N ASP A 17 18.18 49.67 -23.68
CA ASP A 17 18.31 48.47 -22.87
C ASP A 17 17.28 47.45 -23.36
N GLY A 18 17.75 46.33 -23.90
CA GLY A 18 16.91 45.21 -24.35
C GLY A 18 17.01 44.90 -25.86
N PRO A 19 16.26 43.88 -26.32
CA PRO A 19 16.22 43.51 -27.73
C PRO A 19 15.75 44.68 -28.59
N TYR A 20 16.39 44.92 -29.74
CA TYR A 20 15.97 45.99 -30.64
C TYR A 20 15.93 45.52 -32.10
N ILE A 21 15.07 46.17 -32.89
CA ILE A 21 15.01 45.96 -34.33
C ILE A 21 15.58 47.22 -34.97
N ASN A 22 16.66 47.06 -35.73
CA ASN A 22 17.24 48.16 -36.50
C ASN A 22 16.39 48.40 -37.75
N VAL A 23 15.40 49.28 -37.65
CA VAL A 23 14.47 49.61 -38.74
C VAL A 23 15.24 50.14 -39.94
N GLY A 24 16.31 50.92 -39.71
CA GLY A 24 17.18 51.39 -40.79
C GLY A 24 17.82 50.27 -41.59
N SER A 25 18.38 49.27 -40.91
CA SER A 25 18.97 48.09 -41.56
C SER A 25 17.93 47.23 -42.26
N VAL A 26 16.74 47.05 -41.66
CA VAL A 26 15.64 46.28 -42.29
C VAL A 26 15.16 46.98 -43.56
N VAL A 27 14.95 48.29 -43.52
CA VAL A 27 14.52 49.09 -44.69
C VAL A 27 15.60 49.06 -45.77
N ALA A 28 16.86 49.30 -45.42
CA ALA A 28 17.97 49.28 -46.38
C ALA A 28 18.12 47.90 -47.04
N LEU A 29 18.08 46.82 -46.27
CA LEU A 29 18.13 45.45 -46.78
C LEU A 29 16.94 45.14 -47.68
N THR A 30 15.73 45.56 -47.29
CA THR A 30 14.50 45.34 -48.07
C THR A 30 14.57 46.07 -49.42
N ILE A 31 15.02 47.33 -49.43
CA ILE A 31 15.20 48.12 -50.66
C ILE A 31 16.29 47.49 -51.56
N LEU A 32 17.43 47.12 -50.97
CA LEU A 32 18.54 46.54 -51.73
C LEU A 32 18.15 45.19 -52.34
N CYS A 33 17.46 44.33 -51.57
CA CYS A 33 16.93 43.07 -52.07
C CYS A 33 15.86 43.28 -53.14
N PHE A 34 14.95 44.26 -52.99
CA PHE A 34 13.97 44.59 -54.02
C PHE A 34 14.64 44.89 -55.36
N PHE A 35 15.61 45.82 -55.37
CA PHE A 35 16.31 46.20 -56.60
C PHE A 35 17.21 45.08 -57.14
N PHE A 36 17.84 44.27 -56.28
CA PHE A 36 18.63 43.12 -56.69
C PHE A 36 17.77 42.07 -57.41
N PHE A 37 16.68 41.61 -56.78
CA PHE A 37 15.80 40.59 -57.36
C PHE A 37 15.01 41.11 -58.56
N MET A 38 14.61 42.39 -58.57
CA MET A 38 14.00 43.01 -59.75
C MET A 38 14.98 43.08 -60.92
N SER A 39 16.23 43.51 -60.69
CA SER A 39 17.26 43.57 -61.74
C SER A 39 17.58 42.18 -62.29
N PHE A 40 17.70 41.19 -61.40
CA PHE A 40 17.92 39.80 -61.76
C PHE A 40 16.76 39.23 -62.58
N ALA A 41 15.51 39.45 -62.14
CA ALA A 41 14.32 39.03 -62.87
C ALA A 41 14.21 39.75 -64.23
N LEU A 42 14.61 41.02 -64.33
CA LEU A 42 14.60 41.76 -65.59
C LEU A 42 15.62 41.19 -66.57
N LEU A 43 16.85 40.93 -66.11
CA LEU A 43 17.87 40.26 -66.93
C LEU A 43 17.43 38.87 -67.39
N MET A 44 16.91 38.05 -66.46
CA MET A 44 16.43 36.70 -66.79
C MET A 44 15.20 36.72 -67.69
N SER A 45 14.35 37.76 -67.59
CA SER A 45 13.20 37.86 -68.45
C SER A 45 13.60 37.96 -69.92
N TRP A 46 14.78 38.52 -70.26
CA TRP A 46 15.33 38.70 -71.63
C TRP A 46 15.78 37.40 -72.32
N HIS A 47 15.05 36.32 -72.07
CA HIS A 47 15.04 35.10 -72.85
C HIS A 47 13.62 34.91 -73.41
N ASP A 48 13.48 34.17 -74.50
CA ASP A 48 12.16 33.90 -75.07
C ASP A 48 11.46 32.85 -74.21
N PHE A 49 10.29 33.20 -73.66
CA PHE A 49 9.46 32.31 -72.86
C PHE A 49 8.00 32.44 -73.32
N PRO A 50 7.20 31.35 -73.31
CA PRO A 50 5.83 31.36 -73.83
C PRO A 50 4.91 32.43 -73.21
N LEU A 51 5.18 32.85 -71.96
CA LEU A 51 4.39 33.83 -71.22
C LEU A 51 4.89 35.28 -71.36
N LEU A 52 6.11 35.48 -71.89
CA LEU A 52 6.77 36.79 -72.03
C LEU A 52 7.56 36.81 -73.35
N PRO A 53 6.91 36.98 -74.52
CA PRO A 53 7.61 37.03 -75.80
C PRO A 53 8.57 38.24 -75.87
N LEU A 54 9.66 38.10 -76.62
CA LEU A 54 10.64 39.17 -76.81
C LEU A 54 10.03 40.32 -77.66
N PRO A 55 10.21 41.60 -77.27
CA PRO A 55 9.96 42.73 -78.16
C PRO A 55 11.04 42.80 -79.25
N THR A 56 10.72 43.40 -80.39
CA THR A 56 11.70 43.55 -81.49
C THR A 56 12.91 44.38 -81.03
N ASN A 57 14.11 43.77 -81.07
CA ASN A 57 15.31 44.36 -80.48
C ASN A 57 16.63 43.78 -81.07
N ASN A 58 17.67 44.62 -81.18
CA ASN A 58 19.03 44.25 -81.62
C ASN A 58 20.11 44.44 -80.53
N ARG A 59 19.72 44.63 -79.26
CA ARG A 59 20.61 44.95 -78.14
C ARG A 59 20.64 43.83 -77.08
N PRO A 60 21.76 43.64 -76.35
CA PRO A 60 21.87 42.59 -75.33
C PRO A 60 21.03 42.91 -74.08
N ALA A 61 20.62 41.90 -73.32
CA ALA A 61 19.79 42.01 -72.10
C ALA A 61 20.32 43.06 -71.09
N LEU A 62 21.64 43.13 -70.91
CA LEU A 62 22.28 44.09 -70.00
C LEU A 62 22.02 45.55 -70.41
N TYR A 63 21.95 45.83 -71.72
CA TYR A 63 21.63 47.16 -72.23
C TYR A 63 20.23 47.59 -71.77
N HIS A 64 19.25 46.68 -71.78
CA HIS A 64 17.87 46.97 -71.34
C HIS A 64 17.76 47.21 -69.83
N LEU A 65 18.55 46.49 -69.01
CA LEU A 65 18.61 46.75 -67.58
C LEU A 65 19.19 48.16 -67.30
N VAL A 66 20.32 48.48 -67.93
CA VAL A 66 20.96 49.79 -67.76
C VAL A 66 20.07 50.91 -68.28
N ALA A 67 19.45 50.72 -69.44
CA ALA A 67 18.56 51.70 -70.04
C ALA A 67 17.27 51.88 -69.22
N PHE A 68 16.71 50.81 -68.63
CA PHE A 68 15.58 50.90 -67.70
C PHE A 68 15.89 51.86 -66.55
N TYR A 69 17.02 51.68 -65.86
CA TYR A 69 17.41 52.56 -64.77
C TYR A 69 17.72 53.99 -65.23
N LYS A 70 18.39 54.17 -66.38
CA LYS A 70 18.65 55.51 -66.93
C LYS A 70 17.38 56.24 -67.33
N VAL A 71 16.39 55.55 -67.90
CA VAL A 71 15.09 56.13 -68.28
C VAL A 71 14.30 56.56 -67.05
N TRP A 72 14.25 55.72 -66.02
CA TRP A 72 13.58 56.06 -64.76
C TRP A 72 14.31 57.15 -63.98
N ALA A 73 15.64 57.08 -63.87
CA ALA A 73 16.43 58.12 -63.22
C ALA A 73 16.40 59.44 -64.01
N GLY A 74 16.40 59.41 -65.34
CA GLY A 74 16.32 60.58 -66.22
C GLY A 74 14.98 61.30 -66.15
N LYS A 75 13.90 60.63 -65.76
CA LYS A 75 12.62 61.29 -65.43
C LYS A 75 12.67 62.10 -64.13
N LEU A 76 13.58 61.76 -63.21
CA LEU A 76 13.72 62.42 -61.91
C LEU A 76 14.85 63.46 -61.90
N LEU A 77 15.94 63.17 -62.59
CA LEU A 77 17.17 63.95 -62.57
C LEU A 77 17.67 64.14 -64.01
N PRO A 78 17.71 65.39 -64.52
CA PRO A 78 18.14 65.68 -65.90
C PRO A 78 19.53 65.14 -66.26
N PHE A 79 20.44 64.99 -65.29
CA PHE A 79 21.78 64.44 -65.48
C PHE A 79 21.79 63.03 -66.12
N PHE A 80 20.73 62.24 -65.93
CA PHE A 80 20.64 60.89 -66.52
C PHE A 80 20.05 60.87 -67.95
N GLN A 81 19.65 62.02 -68.51
CA GLN A 81 19.11 62.17 -69.88
C GLN A 81 20.21 62.21 -70.96
N GLY A 82 21.16 61.28 -70.92
CA GLY A 82 22.18 61.14 -71.95
C GLY A 82 21.71 60.36 -73.18
N GLU A 83 22.63 60.05 -74.09
CA GLU A 83 22.37 59.33 -75.35
C GLU A 83 21.55 58.03 -75.15
N THR A 84 21.84 57.25 -74.10
CA THR A 84 21.09 56.01 -73.79
C THR A 84 19.63 56.29 -73.42
N TYR A 85 19.32 57.41 -72.77
CA TYR A 85 17.96 57.80 -72.40
C TYR A 85 17.14 58.14 -73.65
N GLU A 86 17.70 58.97 -74.53
CA GLU A 86 17.03 59.38 -75.77
C GLU A 86 16.82 58.21 -76.73
N GLN A 87 17.84 57.37 -76.92
CA GLN A 87 17.73 56.18 -77.78
C GLN A 87 16.69 55.19 -77.26
N TYR A 88 16.63 54.97 -75.95
CA TYR A 88 15.71 54.00 -75.36
C TYR A 88 14.28 54.55 -75.28
N THR A 89 14.10 55.84 -75.03
CA THR A 89 12.77 56.48 -75.08
C THR A 89 12.22 56.50 -76.51
N ALA A 90 13.06 56.81 -77.51
CA ALA A 90 12.70 56.69 -78.92
C ALA A 90 12.32 55.25 -79.31
N TRP A 91 13.05 54.25 -78.81
CA TRP A 91 12.73 52.83 -79.02
C TRP A 91 11.40 52.42 -78.34
N ILE A 92 11.11 52.92 -77.14
CA ILE A 92 9.82 52.71 -76.47
C ILE A 92 8.66 53.27 -77.31
N PHE A 93 8.78 54.50 -77.83
CA PHE A 93 7.77 55.10 -78.72
C PHE A 93 7.64 54.33 -80.05
N TRP A 94 8.75 53.82 -80.57
CA TRP A 94 8.76 52.98 -81.77
C TRP A 94 8.06 51.63 -81.56
N LEU A 95 8.22 51.01 -80.37
CA LEU A 95 7.48 49.80 -80.00
C LEU A 95 5.98 50.05 -79.84
N ASP A 96 5.59 51.22 -79.33
CA ASP A 96 4.19 51.62 -79.20
C ASP A 96 3.49 51.73 -80.57
N GLY A 97 4.15 52.36 -81.54
CA GLY A 97 3.68 52.44 -82.93
C GLY A 97 3.53 51.09 -83.65
N ARG A 98 4.05 49.99 -83.08
CA ARG A 98 3.93 48.61 -83.61
C ARG A 98 3.05 47.69 -82.75
N HIS A 99 2.38 48.24 -81.74
CA HIS A 99 1.61 47.46 -80.76
C HIS A 99 2.43 46.41 -79.99
N GLU A 100 3.75 46.58 -79.87
CA GLU A 100 4.65 45.67 -79.13
C GLU A 100 5.03 46.18 -77.73
N LEU A 101 4.64 47.42 -77.37
CA LEU A 101 4.94 48.04 -76.07
C LEU A 101 4.48 47.18 -74.89
N GLY A 102 3.35 46.48 -75.03
CA GLY A 102 2.81 45.57 -74.01
C GLY A 102 3.79 44.45 -73.64
N ARG A 103 4.63 43.97 -74.58
CA ARG A 103 5.64 42.93 -74.31
C ARG A 103 6.71 43.45 -73.37
N LEU A 104 7.19 44.68 -73.58
CA LEU A 104 8.16 45.34 -72.70
C LEU A 104 7.54 45.70 -71.34
N GLY A 105 6.30 46.20 -71.33
CA GLY A 105 5.56 46.53 -70.12
C GLY A 105 5.35 45.33 -69.19
N TRP A 106 4.94 44.18 -69.73
CA TRP A 106 4.76 42.95 -68.94
C TRP A 106 6.05 42.45 -68.31
N ARG A 107 7.20 42.65 -68.96
CA ARG A 107 8.52 42.30 -68.41
C ARG A 107 8.85 43.17 -67.21
N TRP A 108 8.60 44.47 -67.29
CA TRP A 108 8.79 45.36 -66.14
C TRP A 108 7.86 45.02 -64.98
N VAL A 109 6.58 44.73 -65.26
CA VAL A 109 5.60 44.31 -64.25
C VAL A 109 6.02 43.00 -63.58
N PHE A 110 6.44 42.00 -64.37
CA PHE A 110 6.93 40.73 -63.86
C PHE A 110 8.16 40.90 -62.96
N SER A 111 9.18 41.64 -63.42
CA SER A 111 10.40 41.88 -62.63
C SER A 111 10.11 42.64 -61.35
N PHE A 112 9.18 43.61 -61.40
CA PHE A 112 8.73 44.34 -60.22
C PHE A 112 8.04 43.43 -59.20
N LEU A 113 7.15 42.53 -59.66
CA LEU A 113 6.47 41.56 -58.80
C LEU A 113 7.46 40.61 -58.11
N VAL A 114 8.45 40.09 -58.83
CA VAL A 114 9.49 39.23 -58.27
C VAL A 114 10.30 39.98 -57.20
N GLY A 115 10.71 41.22 -57.49
CA GLY A 115 11.38 42.09 -56.52
C GLY A 115 10.53 42.34 -55.27
N ALA A 116 9.24 42.63 -55.43
CA ALA A 116 8.32 42.92 -54.33
C ALA A 116 8.10 41.70 -53.43
N VAL A 117 7.84 40.52 -54.00
CA VAL A 117 7.63 39.28 -53.23
C VAL A 117 8.89 38.90 -52.45
N ALA A 118 10.07 39.01 -53.06
CA ALA A 118 11.33 38.73 -52.39
C ALA A 118 11.62 39.72 -51.25
N ALA A 119 11.40 41.02 -51.50
CA ALA A 119 11.58 42.07 -50.51
C ALA A 119 10.65 41.88 -49.30
N ILE A 120 9.36 41.55 -49.53
CA ILE A 120 8.39 41.27 -48.46
C ILE A 120 8.84 40.07 -47.62
N LYS A 121 9.25 38.96 -48.24
CA LYS A 121 9.73 37.77 -47.52
C LYS A 121 10.96 38.08 -46.66
N ILE A 122 11.93 38.84 -47.20
CA ILE A 122 13.15 39.22 -46.49
C ILE A 122 12.85 40.22 -45.37
N ALA A 123 11.94 41.17 -45.58
CA ALA A 123 11.50 42.10 -44.56
C ALA A 123 10.91 41.37 -43.35
N PHE A 124 10.03 40.38 -43.57
CA PHE A 124 9.50 39.54 -42.49
C PHE A 124 10.59 38.73 -41.77
N ALA A 125 11.58 38.21 -42.50
CA ALA A 125 12.68 37.45 -41.92
C ALA A 125 13.67 38.33 -41.12
N ALA A 126 13.92 39.56 -41.58
CA ALA A 126 14.83 40.52 -40.97
C ALA A 126 14.18 41.27 -39.78
N TRP A 127 12.87 41.17 -39.59
CA TRP A 127 12.14 41.76 -38.47
C TRP A 127 12.39 41.08 -37.11
N LYS A 128 13.43 40.23 -37.01
CA LYS A 128 13.82 39.56 -35.77
C LYS A 128 14.68 40.51 -34.92
N PRO A 129 14.41 40.61 -33.61
CA PRO A 129 15.18 41.46 -32.72
C PRO A 129 16.62 40.95 -32.57
N VAL A 130 17.58 41.88 -32.59
CA VAL A 130 18.98 41.60 -32.29
C VAL A 130 19.17 41.65 -30.78
N THR A 131 19.70 40.58 -30.19
CA THR A 131 19.99 40.49 -28.75
C THR A 131 21.31 41.16 -28.42
N SER A 132 21.31 42.09 -27.45
CA SER A 132 22.48 42.83 -26.98
C SER A 132 23.40 42.05 -26.04
N GLU A 133 23.01 40.83 -25.68
CA GLU A 133 23.73 39.96 -24.75
C GLU A 133 24.04 38.62 -25.42
N ILE A 134 25.31 38.22 -25.38
CA ILE A 134 25.77 36.91 -25.87
C ILE A 134 26.32 36.14 -24.67
N GLN A 135 25.66 35.05 -24.30
CA GLN A 135 26.17 34.17 -23.24
C GLN A 135 27.44 33.45 -23.75
N THR A 136 28.51 33.54 -22.98
CA THR A 136 29.81 32.95 -23.32
C THR A 136 30.06 31.66 -22.57
N ARG A 137 29.69 31.59 -21.29
CA ARG A 137 29.97 30.46 -20.38
C ARG A 137 28.82 30.23 -19.39
N GLY A 138 28.81 29.06 -18.76
CA GLY A 138 27.80 28.65 -17.78
C GLY A 138 26.57 27.99 -18.41
N ARG A 139 25.62 27.59 -17.55
CA ARG A 139 24.41 26.86 -17.97
C ARG A 139 23.48 27.77 -18.76
N VAL A 140 22.95 27.29 -19.88
CA VAL A 140 22.02 28.06 -20.72
C VAL A 140 20.59 27.76 -20.29
N LEU A 141 19.80 28.80 -20.02
CA LEU A 141 18.36 28.66 -19.76
C LEU A 141 17.60 28.65 -21.08
N VAL A 142 16.90 27.56 -21.37
CA VAL A 142 16.01 27.43 -22.53
C VAL A 142 14.57 27.59 -22.05
N GLU A 143 13.82 28.52 -22.65
CA GLU A 143 12.46 28.86 -22.23
C GLU A 143 11.55 29.16 -23.42
N GLY A 144 10.23 29.06 -23.20
CA GLY A 144 9.22 29.38 -24.20
C GLY A 144 9.03 28.27 -25.25
N PRO A 145 8.54 28.60 -26.46
CA PRO A 145 8.19 27.61 -27.49
C PRO A 145 9.34 26.70 -27.93
N GLU A 146 10.60 27.11 -27.72
CA GLU A 146 11.79 26.34 -28.09
C GLU A 146 12.24 25.36 -27.00
N ALA A 147 11.67 25.41 -25.79
CA ALA A 147 12.12 24.59 -24.66
C ALA A 147 11.93 23.08 -24.91
N TYR A 148 10.71 22.64 -25.25
CA TYR A 148 10.43 21.24 -25.57
C TYR A 148 11.13 20.75 -26.85
N PRO A 149 11.14 21.50 -27.97
CA PRO A 149 11.90 21.12 -29.16
C PRO A 149 13.40 20.94 -28.89
N THR A 150 14.01 21.84 -28.10
CA THR A 150 15.43 21.71 -27.74
C THR A 150 15.68 20.50 -26.84
N LEU A 151 14.81 20.28 -25.84
CA LEU A 151 14.89 19.11 -24.96
C LEU A 151 14.78 17.80 -25.75
N LYS A 152 13.86 17.75 -26.71
CA LYS A 152 13.64 16.62 -27.61
C LYS A 152 14.87 16.30 -28.44
N VAL A 153 15.54 17.31 -29.01
CA VAL A 153 16.79 17.13 -29.76
C VAL A 153 17.89 16.60 -28.84
N ASP A 154 18.03 17.17 -27.64
CA ASP A 154 19.05 16.75 -26.69
C ASP A 154 18.81 15.30 -26.19
N PHE A 155 17.56 14.92 -25.92
CA PHE A 155 17.19 13.54 -25.60
C PHE A 155 17.38 12.58 -26.78
N ALA A 156 16.97 12.96 -28.00
CA ALA A 156 17.17 12.14 -29.18
C ALA A 156 18.66 11.88 -29.46
N ASN A 157 19.52 12.87 -29.23
CA ASN A 157 20.97 12.72 -29.32
C ASN A 157 21.51 11.73 -28.28
N GLN A 158 20.96 11.71 -27.05
CA GLN A 158 21.34 10.74 -26.03
C GLN A 158 20.87 9.33 -26.40
N VAL A 159 19.61 9.16 -26.83
CA VAL A 159 19.10 7.86 -27.31
C VAL A 159 19.94 7.32 -28.46
N ARG A 160 20.35 8.18 -29.40
CA ARG A 160 21.23 7.78 -30.50
C ARG A 160 22.58 7.25 -29.99
N ARG A 161 23.20 7.91 -29.00
CA ARG A 161 24.45 7.46 -28.38
C ARG A 161 24.29 6.15 -27.59
N GLU A 162 23.13 5.94 -26.97
CA GLU A 162 22.80 4.68 -26.29
C GLU A 162 22.69 3.52 -27.29
N ALA A 163 22.12 3.76 -28.47
CA ALA A 163 21.97 2.77 -29.53
C ALA A 163 23.29 2.44 -30.24
N GLU A 164 24.19 3.42 -30.42
CA GLU A 164 25.49 3.21 -31.08
C GLU A 164 26.41 2.20 -30.35
N ASN A 165 26.18 1.98 -29.05
CA ASN A 165 27.03 1.15 -28.19
C ASN A 165 26.44 -0.23 -27.85
N LYS A 166 25.31 -0.63 -28.46
CA LYS A 166 24.65 -1.92 -28.15
C LYS A 166 24.17 -2.65 -29.41
N PRO A 167 24.21 -4.00 -29.41
CA PRO A 167 23.75 -4.81 -30.53
C PRO A 167 22.22 -4.72 -30.75
N GLU A 168 21.46 -4.38 -29.70
CA GLU A 168 20.03 -4.10 -29.78
C GLU A 168 19.70 -2.69 -29.26
N PRO A 169 18.82 -1.94 -29.95
CA PRO A 169 18.42 -0.60 -29.51
C PRO A 169 17.65 -0.70 -28.19
N ILE A 170 18.14 -0.02 -27.14
CA ILE A 170 17.40 0.09 -25.88
C ILE A 170 16.10 0.83 -26.15
N PRO A 171 14.93 0.23 -25.90
CA PRO A 171 13.68 0.94 -26.08
C PRO A 171 13.63 2.10 -25.10
N PRO A 172 13.20 3.28 -25.54
CA PRO A 172 13.17 4.45 -24.68
C PRO A 172 12.30 4.25 -23.42
N ALA A 173 12.69 4.93 -22.35
CA ALA A 173 12.15 4.71 -21.02
C ALA A 173 10.66 5.05 -20.91
N PHE A 174 10.29 6.30 -21.23
CA PHE A 174 8.90 6.72 -21.27
C PHE A 174 8.70 8.05 -22.02
N THR A 175 7.44 8.36 -22.35
CA THR A 175 7.06 9.63 -22.97
C THR A 175 7.03 10.73 -21.90
N TRP A 176 7.84 11.77 -22.09
CA TRP A 176 7.88 12.92 -21.19
C TRP A 176 6.79 13.94 -21.53
N GLU A 177 6.73 14.35 -22.80
CA GLU A 177 5.75 15.30 -23.35
C GLU A 177 5.51 15.01 -24.85
N THR A 178 4.58 15.74 -25.46
CA THR A 178 4.34 15.77 -26.90
C THR A 178 4.28 17.23 -27.38
N ASP A 179 4.38 17.45 -28.68
CA ASP A 179 4.31 18.80 -29.27
C ASP A 179 2.93 19.49 -29.00
N GLU A 180 1.89 18.74 -28.63
CA GLU A 180 0.53 19.24 -28.37
C GLU A 180 0.13 19.25 -26.87
N GLY A 181 0.99 18.69 -26.01
CA GLY A 181 0.74 18.43 -24.59
C GLY A 181 0.42 16.95 -24.33
N TYR A 182 0.94 16.41 -23.24
CA TYR A 182 0.86 14.99 -22.91
C TYR A 182 0.03 14.76 -21.64
N ILE A 183 -1.01 13.95 -21.79
CA ILE A 183 -1.82 13.41 -20.70
C ILE A 183 -1.76 11.89 -20.82
N PRO A 184 -1.13 11.15 -19.89
CA PRO A 184 -0.85 9.71 -20.08
C PRO A 184 -2.08 8.85 -20.37
N THR A 185 -3.24 9.22 -19.83
CA THR A 185 -4.51 8.49 -20.00
C THR A 185 -5.25 8.80 -21.30
N ASP A 186 -4.73 9.70 -22.12
CA ASP A 186 -5.37 10.06 -23.39
C ASP A 186 -5.28 8.91 -24.40
N PRO A 187 -6.41 8.37 -24.90
CA PRO A 187 -6.40 7.28 -25.88
C PRO A 187 -5.77 7.67 -27.22
N ASP A 188 -5.70 8.97 -27.55
CA ASP A 188 -5.10 9.43 -28.79
C ASP A 188 -3.56 9.42 -28.76
N ASN A 189 -2.94 9.20 -27.58
CA ASN A 189 -1.49 9.13 -27.43
C ASN A 189 -0.82 8.06 -28.31
N ASP A 190 -1.52 6.97 -28.61
CA ASP A 190 -1.02 5.88 -29.45
C ASP A 190 -1.00 6.25 -30.94
N LYS A 191 -1.82 7.24 -31.35
CA LYS A 191 -1.85 7.77 -32.73
C LYS A 191 -0.75 8.81 -32.98
N ILE A 192 -0.15 9.36 -31.92
CA ILE A 192 0.88 10.40 -32.03
C ILE A 192 2.15 9.77 -32.64
N LYS A 193 2.62 10.36 -33.74
CA LYS A 193 3.85 9.94 -34.41
C LYS A 193 5.04 10.01 -33.45
N PRO A 194 6.00 9.05 -33.49
CA PRO A 194 7.19 9.09 -32.63
C PRO A 194 7.98 10.40 -32.75
N SER A 195 8.02 10.99 -33.94
CA SER A 195 8.67 12.28 -34.19
C SER A 195 8.04 13.45 -33.46
N HIS A 196 6.85 13.31 -32.86
CA HIS A 196 6.15 14.35 -32.09
C HIS A 196 6.22 14.09 -30.58
N LYS A 197 6.86 13.00 -30.14
CA LYS A 197 7.04 12.64 -28.73
C LYS A 197 8.40 13.14 -28.24
N VAL A 198 8.42 13.72 -27.04
CA VAL A 198 9.64 13.98 -26.27
C VAL A 198 9.86 12.76 -25.39
N VAL A 199 10.91 12.00 -25.69
CA VAL A 199 11.08 10.66 -25.14
C VAL A 199 12.32 10.63 -24.24
N MET A 200 12.16 10.15 -23.01
CA MET A 200 13.26 10.07 -22.05
C MET A 200 14.22 8.92 -22.40
N PRO A 201 15.54 9.18 -22.49
CA PRO A 201 16.57 8.15 -22.64
C PRO A 201 16.68 7.23 -21.42
N ASP A 202 17.20 6.02 -21.59
CA ASP A 202 17.38 5.06 -20.48
C ASP A 202 18.45 5.54 -19.49
N THR A 203 19.51 6.21 -19.97
CA THR A 203 20.54 6.83 -19.11
C THR A 203 19.96 7.87 -18.17
N GLN A 204 19.01 8.69 -18.65
CA GLN A 204 18.33 9.66 -17.79
C GLN A 204 17.36 8.96 -16.83
N ARG A 205 16.61 7.95 -17.29
CA ARG A 205 15.68 7.17 -16.46
C ARG A 205 16.36 6.53 -15.25
N ARG A 206 17.56 5.99 -15.43
CA ARG A 206 18.31 5.29 -14.37
C ARG A 206 18.75 6.21 -13.25
N THR A 207 18.98 7.49 -13.55
CA THR A 207 19.39 8.45 -12.52
C THR A 207 18.25 8.85 -11.61
N HIS A 208 18.56 9.11 -10.34
CA HIS A 208 17.59 9.49 -9.31
C HIS A 208 16.91 10.84 -9.63
N PHE A 209 15.67 10.98 -9.16
CA PHE A 209 14.83 12.15 -9.38
C PHE A 209 14.68 12.95 -8.10
N PHE A 210 14.80 14.26 -8.20
CA PHE A 210 14.60 15.18 -7.10
C PHE A 210 13.58 16.27 -7.47
N PHE A 211 12.49 16.33 -6.72
CA PHE A 211 11.42 17.31 -6.89
C PHE A 211 11.41 18.29 -5.71
N ALA A 212 11.78 19.54 -5.94
CA ALA A 212 11.70 20.60 -4.94
C ALA A 212 10.62 21.61 -5.32
N ALA A 213 9.60 21.73 -4.46
CA ALA A 213 8.42 22.50 -4.77
C ALA A 213 7.67 22.96 -3.52
N GLY A 214 7.53 24.28 -3.35
CA GLY A 214 6.74 24.87 -2.27
C GLY A 214 5.27 24.40 -2.29
N THR A 215 4.60 24.58 -1.15
CA THR A 215 3.19 24.18 -0.98
C THR A 215 2.29 24.81 -2.06
N ARG A 216 1.36 24.03 -2.62
CA ARG A 216 0.42 24.44 -3.69
C ARG A 216 1.06 24.92 -4.99
N ARG A 217 2.29 24.51 -5.32
CA ARG A 217 2.95 24.89 -6.59
C ARG A 217 2.76 23.90 -7.76
N GLY A 218 2.15 22.74 -7.53
CA GLY A 218 1.93 21.72 -8.57
C GLY A 218 2.83 20.48 -8.47
N LYS A 219 3.58 20.30 -7.35
CA LYS A 219 4.41 19.12 -7.04
C LYS A 219 3.71 17.80 -7.34
N THR A 220 2.58 17.57 -6.66
CA THR A 220 1.80 16.35 -6.76
C THR A 220 1.33 16.08 -8.17
N GLN A 221 0.95 17.11 -8.94
CA GLN A 221 0.48 16.96 -10.32
C GLN A 221 1.58 16.45 -11.26
N LEU A 222 2.81 16.96 -11.11
CA LEU A 222 3.95 16.54 -11.93
C LEU A 222 4.35 15.09 -11.62
N ILE A 223 4.42 14.73 -10.34
CA ILE A 223 4.74 13.37 -9.89
C ILE A 223 3.61 12.40 -10.30
N LEU A 224 2.35 12.79 -10.11
CA LEU A 224 1.21 11.96 -10.47
C LEU A 224 1.16 11.68 -11.97
N LYS A 225 1.47 12.66 -12.83
CA LYS A 225 1.64 12.42 -14.29
C LYS A 225 2.63 11.28 -14.56
N ARG A 226 3.71 11.17 -13.79
CA ARG A 226 4.66 10.06 -13.91
C ARG A 226 4.11 8.73 -13.41
N ILE A 227 3.45 8.72 -12.25
CA ILE A 227 2.86 7.50 -11.69
C ILE A 227 1.79 6.93 -12.63
N ILE A 228 0.97 7.78 -13.24
CA ILE A 228 -0.06 7.35 -14.19
C ILE A 228 0.56 6.85 -15.51
N GLU A 229 1.66 7.43 -15.97
CA GLU A 229 2.43 6.87 -17.10
C GLU A 229 2.92 5.44 -16.80
N PHE A 230 3.43 5.19 -15.59
CA PHE A 230 3.83 3.84 -15.18
C PHE A 230 2.63 2.89 -15.16
N LEU A 231 1.49 3.31 -14.61
CA LEU A 231 0.27 2.54 -14.60
C LEU A 231 -0.17 2.15 -16.02
N VAL A 232 -0.23 3.10 -16.95
CA VAL A 232 -0.63 2.84 -18.34
C VAL A 232 0.32 1.84 -19.02
N ARG A 233 1.63 1.95 -18.78
CA ARG A 233 2.63 1.01 -19.32
C ARG A 233 2.53 -0.38 -18.74
N ILE A 234 2.30 -0.48 -17.43
CA ILE A 234 2.03 -1.74 -16.75
C ILE A 234 0.82 -2.44 -17.37
N LEU A 235 -0.27 -1.69 -17.61
CA LEU A 235 -1.47 -2.22 -18.26
C LEU A 235 -1.23 -2.65 -19.72
N LYS A 236 -0.22 -2.08 -20.38
CA LYS A 236 0.26 -2.51 -21.71
C LYS A 236 1.21 -3.71 -21.67
N GLY A 237 1.51 -4.26 -20.49
CA GLY A 237 2.34 -5.44 -20.31
C GLY A 237 3.83 -5.15 -20.04
N GLU A 238 4.22 -3.88 -19.81
CA GLU A 238 5.60 -3.59 -19.40
C GLU A 238 5.86 -4.05 -17.96
N VAL A 239 7.02 -4.69 -17.76
CA VAL A 239 7.51 -5.09 -16.43
C VAL A 239 8.06 -3.85 -15.72
N ILE A 240 7.21 -3.20 -14.93
CA ILE A 240 7.55 -2.06 -14.08
C ILE A 240 7.06 -2.35 -12.67
N LYS A 241 7.91 -2.08 -11.69
CA LYS A 241 7.61 -2.21 -10.26
C LYS A 241 7.77 -0.86 -9.57
N VAL A 242 6.83 -0.50 -8.70
CA VAL A 242 6.82 0.81 -8.04
C VAL A 242 6.52 0.68 -6.56
N LEU A 243 7.46 1.12 -5.72
CA LEU A 243 7.28 1.31 -4.29
C LEU A 243 6.94 2.79 -4.04
N ILE A 244 5.84 3.07 -3.35
CA ILE A 244 5.39 4.42 -3.00
C ILE A 244 5.32 4.55 -1.48
N ILE A 245 6.11 5.46 -0.93
CA ILE A 245 5.96 5.95 0.43
C ILE A 245 5.00 7.14 0.32
N ASP A 246 3.72 6.87 0.56
CA ASP A 246 2.65 7.85 0.37
C ASP A 246 2.39 8.61 1.67
N THR A 247 1.97 9.86 1.51
CA THR A 247 1.58 10.71 2.63
C THR A 247 0.24 10.24 3.21
N ALA A 248 -0.11 10.72 4.40
CA ALA A 248 -1.43 10.46 5.00
C ALA A 248 -2.61 10.87 4.11
N LYS A 249 -2.39 11.74 3.12
CA LYS A 249 -3.42 12.13 2.16
C LYS A 249 -3.66 11.07 1.10
N ALA A 250 -2.79 10.08 0.90
CA ALA A 250 -2.84 9.19 -0.25
C ALA A 250 -2.86 9.96 -1.58
N ASP A 251 -1.88 10.83 -1.79
CA ASP A 251 -1.82 11.71 -2.95
C ASP A 251 -1.62 10.93 -4.27
N TYR A 252 -1.09 9.71 -4.20
CA TYR A 252 -0.81 8.86 -5.36
C TYR A 252 -1.61 7.56 -5.35
N SER A 253 -1.63 6.85 -4.22
CA SER A 253 -2.24 5.51 -4.09
C SER A 253 -3.75 5.47 -4.37
N ARG A 254 -4.47 6.59 -4.23
CA ARG A 254 -5.91 6.68 -4.56
C ARG A 254 -6.23 6.50 -6.05
N TYR A 255 -5.24 6.66 -6.94
CA TYR A 255 -5.41 6.56 -8.38
C TYR A 255 -4.97 5.20 -8.95
N ILE A 256 -4.48 4.29 -8.10
CA ILE A 256 -3.98 2.97 -8.50
C ILE A 256 -5.02 1.92 -8.13
N PRO A 257 -5.48 1.04 -9.04
CA PRO A 257 -6.44 -0.01 -8.70
C PRO A 257 -5.95 -0.97 -7.60
N ARG A 258 -6.82 -1.36 -6.65
CA ARG A 258 -6.43 -2.26 -5.52
C ARG A 258 -5.87 -3.60 -5.95
N TRP A 259 -6.39 -4.18 -7.03
CA TRP A 259 -5.92 -5.48 -7.53
C TRP A 259 -4.47 -5.45 -8.05
N LEU A 260 -3.92 -4.26 -8.32
CA LEU A 260 -2.54 -4.06 -8.78
C LEU A 260 -1.59 -3.61 -7.65
N MET A 261 -2.10 -3.49 -6.42
CA MET A 261 -1.42 -2.81 -5.30
C MET A 261 -1.44 -3.64 -4.02
N HIS A 262 -0.27 -3.86 -3.42
CA HIS A 262 -0.17 -4.16 -1.99
C HIS A 262 -0.14 -2.85 -1.20
N MET A 263 -0.80 -2.82 -0.04
CA MET A 263 -0.84 -1.63 0.81
C MET A 263 -0.54 -2.00 2.27
N ILE A 264 0.56 -1.48 2.81
CA ILE A 264 0.85 -1.56 4.24
C ILE A 264 0.33 -0.28 4.91
N ALA A 265 -0.79 -0.42 5.60
CA ALA A 265 -1.52 0.68 6.24
C ALA A 265 -2.36 0.15 7.42
N PRO A 266 -1.77 -0.07 8.61
CA PRO A 266 -2.49 -0.67 9.75
C PRO A 266 -3.73 0.11 10.18
N GLN A 267 -3.79 1.41 9.89
CA GLN A 267 -4.91 2.31 10.18
C GLN A 267 -6.08 2.23 9.17
N GLU A 268 -5.96 1.43 8.11
CA GLU A 268 -6.96 1.28 7.04
C GLU A 268 -7.43 -0.16 6.89
N LYS A 269 -8.71 -0.34 6.56
CA LYS A 269 -9.34 -1.66 6.43
C LYS A 269 -8.74 -2.52 5.32
N SER A 270 -8.24 -1.89 4.26
CA SER A 270 -7.59 -2.57 3.14
C SER A 270 -6.09 -2.76 3.33
N GLY A 271 -5.54 -2.42 4.49
CA GLY A 271 -4.13 -2.65 4.80
C GLY A 271 -3.84 -4.15 4.95
N GLU A 272 -2.75 -4.60 4.37
CA GLU A 272 -2.22 -5.95 4.55
C GLU A 272 -1.23 -5.97 5.73
N ALA A 273 -1.20 -7.09 6.47
CA ALA A 273 -0.24 -7.27 7.55
C ALA A 273 1.12 -7.65 6.98
N TRP A 274 2.21 -7.18 7.59
CA TRP A 274 3.55 -7.56 7.15
C TRP A 274 3.90 -8.97 7.63
N ALA A 275 4.38 -9.83 6.72
CA ALA A 275 4.93 -11.15 7.00
C ALA A 275 6.36 -11.05 7.57
N VAL A 276 6.48 -10.40 8.73
CA VAL A 276 7.78 -10.01 9.31
C VAL A 276 8.74 -11.20 9.52
N ALA A 277 8.24 -12.37 9.92
CA ALA A 277 9.06 -13.56 10.12
C ALA A 277 9.54 -14.20 8.80
N THR A 278 8.76 -14.08 7.74
CA THR A 278 9.16 -14.55 6.40
C THR A 278 10.30 -13.69 5.84
N ASP A 279 10.34 -12.41 6.19
CA ASP A 279 11.34 -11.46 5.71
C ASP A 279 12.61 -11.45 6.58
N LEU A 280 12.46 -11.41 7.90
CA LEU A 280 13.56 -11.40 8.86
C LEU A 280 14.03 -12.82 9.17
N GLN A 281 14.84 -13.39 8.28
CA GLN A 281 15.31 -14.78 8.37
C GLN A 281 16.71 -14.96 8.96
N VAL A 282 17.52 -13.90 9.02
CA VAL A 282 18.91 -13.97 9.50
C VAL A 282 19.24 -12.80 10.41
N LYS A 283 20.32 -12.94 11.20
CA LYS A 283 20.80 -11.94 12.14
C LYS A 283 20.95 -10.54 11.51
N ALA A 284 21.59 -10.43 10.35
CA ALA A 284 21.80 -9.15 9.68
C ALA A 284 20.48 -8.43 9.32
N HIS A 285 19.43 -9.18 8.96
CA HIS A 285 18.11 -8.61 8.70
C HIS A 285 17.51 -7.98 9.96
N ALA A 286 17.67 -8.65 11.11
CA ALA A 286 17.21 -8.12 12.39
C ALA A 286 17.97 -6.85 12.77
N GLU A 287 19.29 -6.80 12.60
CA GLU A 287 20.11 -5.62 12.91
C GLU A 287 19.69 -4.40 12.08
N GLU A 288 19.52 -4.55 10.76
CA GLU A 288 19.06 -3.47 9.88
C GLU A 288 17.63 -3.02 10.22
N PHE A 289 16.73 -3.98 10.52
CA PHE A 289 15.38 -3.66 10.96
C PHE A 289 15.39 -2.79 12.24
N TRP A 290 16.14 -3.19 13.27
CA TRP A 290 16.23 -2.47 14.54
C TRP A 290 16.93 -1.12 14.43
N LYS A 291 17.86 -0.96 13.49
CA LYS A 291 18.47 0.33 13.16
C LYS A 291 17.42 1.33 12.63
N GLY A 292 16.46 0.86 11.85
CA GLY A 292 15.31 1.66 11.40
C GLY A 292 14.29 1.96 12.50
N GLN A 293 14.19 1.09 13.53
CA GLN A 293 13.25 1.29 14.66
C GLN A 293 13.72 2.32 15.67
N ILE A 294 14.99 2.20 16.08
CA ILE A 294 15.63 3.09 17.05
C ILE A 294 16.61 3.95 16.25
N PRO A 295 16.35 5.24 16.00
CA PRO A 295 17.23 6.10 15.19
C PRO A 295 18.55 6.42 15.94
N ASP A 296 19.56 6.89 15.21
CA ASP A 296 20.82 7.31 15.83
C ASP A 296 20.62 8.53 16.73
N SER A 297 21.37 8.56 17.84
CA SER A 297 21.45 9.70 18.75
C SER A 297 22.86 10.27 18.71
N GLU A 298 23.01 11.52 18.28
CA GLU A 298 24.32 12.20 18.27
C GLU A 298 24.83 12.52 19.69
N LYS A 299 23.90 12.73 20.64
CA LYS A 299 24.25 13.11 22.01
C LYS A 299 24.60 11.89 22.87
N ASP A 300 23.75 10.87 22.82
CA ASP A 300 23.83 9.71 23.70
C ASP A 300 23.65 8.41 22.88
N PRO A 301 24.64 8.02 22.06
CA PRO A 301 24.53 6.87 21.15
C PRO A 301 24.44 5.53 21.89
N PHE A 302 24.99 5.45 23.11
CA PHE A 302 25.06 4.23 23.89
C PHE A 302 23.67 3.63 24.17
N TRP A 303 22.70 4.42 24.65
CA TRP A 303 21.37 3.92 25.01
C TRP A 303 20.61 3.37 23.80
N ASN A 304 20.70 4.06 22.67
CA ASN A 304 20.05 3.64 21.44
C ASN A 304 20.70 2.38 20.87
N ASN A 305 22.04 2.30 20.87
CA ASN A 305 22.75 1.11 20.41
C ASN A 305 22.49 -0.11 21.31
N ALA A 306 22.51 0.08 22.63
CA ALA A 306 22.18 -0.98 23.56
C ALA A 306 20.74 -1.49 23.39
N GLY A 307 19.78 -0.56 23.22
CA GLY A 307 18.39 -0.91 22.92
C GLY A 307 18.24 -1.69 21.61
N ARG A 308 18.93 -1.26 20.53
CA ARG A 308 18.96 -1.99 19.24
C ARG A 308 19.47 -3.41 19.41
N SER A 309 20.56 -3.59 20.14
CA SER A 309 21.14 -4.91 20.38
C SER A 309 20.18 -5.85 21.12
N LEU A 310 19.46 -5.36 22.13
CA LEU A 310 18.45 -6.17 22.84
C LEU A 310 17.22 -6.48 21.98
N GLY A 311 16.78 -5.53 21.15
CA GLY A 311 15.73 -5.78 20.16
C GLY A 311 16.15 -6.82 19.11
N ALA A 312 17.36 -6.70 18.58
CA ALA A 312 17.95 -7.66 17.65
C ALA A 312 18.09 -9.05 18.30
N ALA A 313 18.55 -9.12 19.55
CA ALA A 313 18.61 -10.36 20.32
C ALA A 313 17.24 -11.03 20.44
N SER A 314 16.18 -10.26 20.70
CA SER A 314 14.79 -10.77 20.76
C SER A 314 14.37 -11.39 19.43
N THR A 315 14.69 -10.72 18.33
CA THR A 315 14.31 -11.16 16.97
C THR A 315 15.12 -12.38 16.54
N VAL A 316 16.43 -12.40 16.79
CA VAL A 316 17.31 -13.54 16.47
C VAL A 316 16.95 -14.77 17.28
N ALA A 317 16.57 -14.61 18.55
CA ALA A 317 16.08 -15.73 19.34
C ALA A 317 14.82 -16.34 18.72
N LEU A 318 13.87 -15.53 18.24
CA LEU A 318 12.68 -16.01 17.55
C LEU A 318 13.00 -16.67 16.19
N ILE A 319 13.95 -16.14 15.43
CA ILE A 319 14.43 -16.79 14.20
C ILE A 319 14.94 -18.20 14.51
N ASN A 320 15.75 -18.34 15.57
CA ASN A 320 16.36 -19.61 15.95
C ASN A 320 15.36 -20.61 16.53
N THR A 321 14.35 -20.17 17.29
CA THR A 321 13.39 -21.06 17.95
C THR A 321 12.13 -21.31 17.14
N SER A 322 11.76 -20.38 16.26
CA SER A 322 10.44 -20.33 15.61
C SER A 322 10.52 -20.13 14.09
N GLY A 323 11.72 -20.14 13.51
CA GLY A 323 11.94 -20.04 12.06
C GLY A 323 11.23 -18.85 11.43
N ASN A 324 10.33 -19.12 10.47
CA ASN A 324 9.58 -18.13 9.72
C ASN A 324 8.10 -18.02 10.16
N ASP A 325 7.72 -18.65 11.29
CA ASP A 325 6.32 -18.80 11.70
C ASP A 325 5.88 -17.84 12.83
N TRP A 326 6.82 -17.05 13.37
CA TRP A 326 6.53 -16.06 14.40
C TRP A 326 5.88 -14.77 13.84
N SER A 327 5.44 -13.87 14.71
CA SER A 327 4.77 -12.61 14.35
C SER A 327 5.10 -11.47 15.33
N PHE A 328 4.50 -10.29 15.17
CA PHE A 328 4.72 -9.16 16.09
C PHE A 328 4.27 -9.50 17.51
N ASN A 329 3.32 -10.42 17.69
CA ASN A 329 2.97 -10.97 18.99
C ASN A 329 4.19 -11.54 19.73
N ASN A 330 5.00 -12.34 19.04
CA ASN A 330 6.10 -13.07 19.65
C ASN A 330 7.29 -12.14 19.95
N ILE A 331 7.61 -11.21 19.04
CA ILE A 331 8.61 -10.16 19.34
C ILE A 331 8.17 -9.36 20.55
N THR A 332 6.90 -8.94 20.59
CA THR A 332 6.36 -8.16 21.71
C THR A 332 6.38 -8.92 23.02
N TYR A 333 6.11 -10.23 22.99
CA TYR A 333 6.26 -11.11 24.15
C TYR A 333 7.70 -11.10 24.67
N TYR A 334 8.70 -11.26 23.79
CA TYR A 334 10.12 -11.28 24.17
C TYR A 334 10.58 -9.93 24.72
N LEU A 335 10.15 -8.82 24.11
CA LEU A 335 10.48 -7.47 24.57
C LEU A 335 9.90 -7.12 25.95
N LYS A 336 8.88 -7.85 26.42
CA LYS A 336 8.25 -7.66 27.72
C LYS A 336 8.74 -8.62 28.81
N LEU A 337 9.60 -9.57 28.47
CA LEU A 337 10.22 -10.46 29.47
C LEU A 337 11.04 -9.63 30.47
N SER A 338 11.04 -10.06 31.73
CA SER A 338 11.93 -9.47 32.72
C SER A 338 13.39 -9.76 32.35
N PRO A 339 14.36 -8.94 32.78
CA PRO A 339 15.77 -9.21 32.51
C PRO A 339 16.24 -10.61 32.94
N LYS A 340 15.68 -11.15 34.03
CA LYS A 340 15.99 -12.50 34.53
C LYS A 340 15.49 -13.59 33.59
N GLU A 341 14.33 -13.40 32.97
CA GLU A 341 13.76 -14.35 32.00
C GLU A 341 14.43 -14.21 30.63
N PHE A 342 14.84 -13.00 30.25
CA PHE A 342 15.43 -12.73 28.94
C PHE A 342 16.92 -13.09 28.86
N GLU A 343 17.67 -12.98 29.96
CA GLU A 343 19.10 -13.27 29.99
C GLU A 343 19.47 -14.67 29.48
N PRO A 344 18.79 -15.77 29.86
CA PRO A 344 19.06 -17.10 29.32
C PRO A 344 18.86 -17.19 27.80
N ILE A 345 17.85 -16.48 27.27
CA ILE A 345 17.54 -16.43 25.84
C ILE A 345 18.65 -15.69 25.09
N VAL A 346 19.08 -14.52 25.60
CA VAL A 346 20.19 -13.74 25.04
C VAL A 346 21.48 -14.56 25.06
N ARG A 347 21.78 -15.21 26.19
CA ARG A 347 22.97 -16.07 26.34
C ARG A 347 23.02 -17.18 25.29
N GLN A 348 21.89 -17.80 25.00
CA GLN A 348 21.82 -18.91 24.05
C GLN A 348 21.85 -18.47 22.59
N HIS A 349 21.14 -17.38 22.24
CA HIS A 349 20.88 -17.03 20.84
C HIS A 349 21.60 -15.77 20.34
N TYR A 350 22.04 -14.89 21.23
CA TYR A 350 22.69 -13.61 20.88
C TYR A 350 23.73 -13.19 21.95
N PRO A 351 24.82 -13.97 22.14
CA PRO A 351 25.72 -13.82 23.29
C PRO A 351 26.49 -12.49 23.33
N GLU A 352 26.62 -11.78 22.21
CA GLU A 352 27.28 -10.47 22.16
C GLU A 352 26.49 -9.34 22.86
N ALA A 353 25.16 -9.49 23.04
CA ALA A 353 24.37 -8.57 23.88
C ALA A 353 24.35 -8.99 25.35
N LEU A 354 25.03 -10.08 25.73
CA LEU A 354 25.00 -10.60 27.09
C LEU A 354 25.57 -9.60 28.12
N GLN A 355 26.59 -8.85 27.75
CA GLN A 355 27.14 -7.81 28.62
C GLN A 355 26.14 -6.69 28.88
N ILE A 356 25.24 -6.40 27.93
CA ILE A 356 24.22 -5.35 28.07
C ILE A 356 23.16 -5.78 29.08
N ILE A 357 22.65 -7.02 28.97
CA ILE A 357 21.62 -7.54 29.88
C ILE A 357 22.15 -7.78 31.31
N GLN A 358 23.47 -7.91 31.48
CA GLN A 358 24.15 -8.10 32.77
C GLN A 358 24.71 -6.80 33.39
N MET A 359 24.41 -5.64 32.79
CA MET A 359 24.80 -4.36 33.37
C MET A 359 24.11 -4.13 34.73
N GLY A 360 24.68 -3.22 35.55
CA GLY A 360 24.07 -2.85 36.83
C GLY A 360 22.65 -2.30 36.65
N ASP A 361 21.79 -2.58 37.63
CA ASP A 361 20.33 -2.37 37.57
C ASP A 361 19.92 -0.99 37.06
N THR A 362 20.60 0.08 37.48
CA THR A 362 20.30 1.46 37.07
C THR A 362 20.56 1.70 35.58
N THR A 363 21.66 1.15 35.06
CA THR A 363 22.05 1.27 33.66
C THR A 363 21.14 0.42 32.79
N LEU A 364 20.88 -0.81 33.21
CA LEU A 364 19.99 -1.72 32.49
C LEU A 364 18.57 -1.17 32.42
N SER A 365 18.04 -0.61 33.52
CA SER A 365 16.72 0.05 33.53
C SER A 365 16.63 1.19 32.51
N SER A 366 17.71 1.97 32.33
CA SER A 366 17.78 3.04 31.33
C SER A 366 17.78 2.49 29.89
N VAL A 367 18.50 1.39 29.64
CA VAL A 367 18.48 0.69 28.34
C VAL A 367 17.09 0.14 28.04
N MET A 368 16.45 -0.54 29.01
CA MET A 368 15.12 -1.11 28.86
C MET A 368 14.07 -0.02 28.64
N GLY A 369 14.13 1.10 29.38
CA GLY A 369 13.25 2.25 29.18
C GLY A 369 13.42 2.91 27.80
N THR A 370 14.65 2.92 27.27
CA THR A 370 14.93 3.37 25.89
C THR A 370 14.28 2.43 24.87
N LEU A 371 14.50 1.11 25.02
CA LEU A 371 13.90 0.09 24.16
C LEU A 371 12.36 0.17 24.16
N GLU A 372 11.74 0.26 25.34
CA GLU A 372 10.29 0.38 25.50
C GLU A 372 9.75 1.65 24.81
N SER A 373 10.47 2.77 24.93
CA SER A 373 10.06 4.05 24.33
C SER A 373 9.94 3.99 22.80
N PHE A 374 10.80 3.21 22.13
CA PHE A 374 10.78 3.06 20.66
C PHE A 374 9.91 1.90 20.17
N THR A 375 9.53 0.95 21.03
CA THR A 375 8.83 -0.28 20.63
C THR A 375 7.32 -0.27 20.88
N LYS A 376 6.75 0.83 21.41
CA LYS A 376 5.28 0.98 21.59
C LYS A 376 4.47 0.70 20.33
N HIS A 377 5.00 1.05 19.16
CA HIS A 377 4.34 0.78 17.89
C HIS A 377 4.33 -0.72 17.54
N ILE A 378 5.35 -1.49 17.95
CA ILE A 378 5.42 -2.95 17.74
C ILE A 378 4.29 -3.63 18.53
N LEU A 379 4.06 -3.20 19.77
CA LEU A 379 2.91 -3.67 20.56
C LEU A 379 1.58 -3.34 19.85
N GLN A 380 1.41 -2.12 19.36
CA GLN A 380 0.19 -1.76 18.62
C GLN A 380 0.02 -2.58 17.33
N LEU A 381 1.12 -2.87 16.60
CA LEU A 381 1.06 -3.76 15.44
C LEU A 381 0.69 -5.20 15.84
N ALA A 382 1.21 -5.69 16.96
CA ALA A 382 0.84 -6.99 17.51
C ALA A 382 -0.66 -7.03 17.88
N GLU A 383 -1.21 -5.96 18.47
CA GLU A 383 -2.64 -5.86 18.77
C GLU A 383 -3.52 -5.81 17.52
N VAL A 384 -3.08 -5.06 16.49
CA VAL A 384 -3.85 -4.82 15.26
C VAL A 384 -3.78 -5.97 14.26
N TRP A 385 -2.61 -6.58 14.10
CA TRP A 385 -2.38 -7.66 13.14
C TRP A 385 -2.42 -9.04 13.79
N ASP A 386 -2.02 -9.20 15.05
CA ASP A 386 -1.84 -10.55 15.61
C ASP A 386 -2.77 -10.83 16.81
N GLY A 387 -3.54 -9.84 17.26
CA GLY A 387 -4.49 -9.97 18.37
C GLY A 387 -3.83 -10.19 19.73
N TYR A 388 -2.69 -9.53 19.99
CA TYR A 388 -1.88 -9.68 21.20
C TYR A 388 -2.69 -9.75 22.52
N GLN A 389 -3.66 -8.86 22.67
CA GLN A 389 -4.53 -8.74 23.83
C GLN A 389 -5.42 -9.97 24.09
N TYR A 390 -5.67 -10.79 23.07
CA TYR A 390 -6.51 -11.98 23.17
C TYR A 390 -5.71 -13.28 23.34
N LYS A 391 -4.39 -13.23 23.17
CA LYS A 391 -3.51 -14.42 23.18
C LYS A 391 -2.56 -14.47 24.38
N HIS A 392 -2.81 -13.66 25.40
CA HIS A 392 -1.97 -13.60 26.61
C HIS A 392 -1.90 -14.95 27.33
N ASP A 393 -3.05 -15.59 27.54
CA ASP A 393 -3.15 -16.85 28.31
C ASP A 393 -2.44 -18.03 27.65
N ILE A 394 -2.27 -17.97 26.32
CA ILE A 394 -1.58 -18.98 25.52
C ILE A 394 -0.14 -18.58 25.17
N ARG A 395 0.46 -17.65 25.94
CA ARG A 395 1.83 -17.14 25.73
C ARG A 395 2.09 -16.69 24.30
N GLN A 396 1.10 -16.04 23.69
CA GLN A 396 1.20 -15.50 22.32
C GLN A 396 1.43 -16.56 21.23
N MET A 397 1.07 -17.82 21.49
CA MET A 397 1.18 -18.90 20.52
C MET A 397 0.16 -18.76 19.37
N SER A 398 0.52 -19.32 18.22
CA SER A 398 -0.34 -19.45 17.05
C SER A 398 -0.32 -20.90 16.57
N VAL A 399 -1.26 -21.31 15.73
CA VAL A 399 -1.22 -22.68 15.16
C VAL A 399 0.12 -22.92 14.45
N ARG A 400 0.66 -21.91 13.77
CA ARG A 400 1.96 -21.97 13.07
C ARG A 400 3.13 -22.30 14.01
N LEU A 401 3.04 -21.90 15.28
CA LEU A 401 4.05 -22.17 16.30
C LEU A 401 3.80 -23.46 17.09
N LEU A 402 2.67 -24.13 16.89
CA LEU A 402 2.30 -25.38 17.57
C LEU A 402 2.45 -26.61 16.67
N GLN A 403 3.13 -26.44 15.54
CA GLN A 403 3.46 -27.51 14.59
C GLN A 403 4.52 -28.45 15.17
N ASP A 404 4.63 -29.68 14.66
CA ASP A 404 5.48 -30.73 15.24
C ASP A 404 6.97 -30.38 15.30
N LYS A 405 7.44 -29.52 14.39
CA LYS A 405 8.82 -29.00 14.40
C LYS A 405 9.13 -28.09 15.59
N TYR A 406 8.14 -27.69 16.37
CA TYR A 406 8.26 -26.79 17.52
C TYR A 406 7.74 -27.44 18.81
N GLU A 407 8.23 -28.63 19.15
CA GLU A 407 7.79 -29.38 20.34
C GLU A 407 7.89 -28.56 21.65
N SER A 408 8.95 -27.76 21.80
CA SER A 408 9.12 -26.86 22.95
C SER A 408 7.96 -25.87 23.10
N ASN A 409 7.40 -25.38 22.00
CA ASN A 409 6.28 -24.44 22.01
C ASN A 409 4.98 -25.13 22.40
N GLN A 410 4.76 -26.38 21.96
CA GLN A 410 3.61 -27.18 22.38
C GLN A 410 3.64 -27.42 23.90
N PHE A 411 4.82 -27.70 24.45
CA PHE A 411 5.01 -27.80 25.88
C PHE A 411 4.72 -26.47 26.60
N GLN A 412 5.30 -25.36 26.14
CA GLN A 412 5.05 -24.03 26.73
C GLN A 412 3.58 -23.59 26.66
N PHE A 413 2.86 -23.96 25.60
CA PHE A 413 1.44 -23.72 25.46
C PHE A 413 0.64 -24.48 26.52
N ALA A 414 0.88 -25.80 26.63
CA ALA A 414 0.18 -26.63 27.60
C ALA A 414 0.52 -26.21 29.04
N GLU A 415 1.80 -25.90 29.32
CA GLU A 415 2.26 -25.41 30.63
C GLU A 415 1.70 -24.02 30.97
N GLY A 416 1.43 -23.18 29.96
CA GLY A 416 0.79 -21.88 30.14
C GLY A 416 -0.65 -21.98 30.63
N LEU A 417 -1.41 -22.91 30.07
CA LEU A 417 -2.81 -23.15 30.46
C LEU A 417 -2.94 -24.05 31.70
N ILE A 418 -2.09 -25.07 31.80
CA ILE A 418 -2.13 -26.14 32.80
C ILE A 418 -0.71 -26.41 33.32
N PRO A 419 -0.23 -25.63 34.30
CA PRO A 419 1.13 -25.74 34.81
C PRO A 419 1.39 -27.06 35.54
N VAL A 420 2.34 -27.86 35.07
CA VAL A 420 2.78 -29.10 35.71
C VAL A 420 3.92 -28.84 36.68
N PHE A 421 4.74 -27.82 36.47
CA PHE A 421 5.85 -27.48 37.35
C PHE A 421 5.50 -26.32 38.28
N LYS A 422 5.67 -26.52 39.59
CA LYS A 422 5.66 -25.43 40.58
C LYS A 422 7.09 -25.08 40.96
N GLU A 423 7.47 -23.83 40.82
CA GLU A 423 8.74 -23.32 41.37
C GLU A 423 8.67 -23.31 42.90
N LYS A 424 9.68 -23.89 43.56
CA LYS A 424 9.93 -23.62 44.99
C LYS A 424 10.87 -22.42 45.13
N GLU A 425 10.70 -21.68 46.23
CA GLU A 425 11.58 -20.57 46.62
C GLU A 425 13.07 -20.99 46.76
N GLU A 426 13.36 -22.29 47.00
CA GLU A 426 14.71 -22.84 47.20
C GLU A 426 15.26 -23.64 45.98
N GLY A 427 14.92 -23.24 44.74
CA GLY A 427 15.64 -23.71 43.55
C GLY A 427 15.37 -25.16 43.11
N GLY A 428 14.19 -25.70 43.44
CA GLY A 428 13.71 -26.98 42.92
C GLY A 428 12.27 -26.90 42.41
N SER A 429 11.93 -27.64 41.36
CA SER A 429 10.56 -27.73 40.86
C SER A 429 9.85 -28.96 41.43
N THR A 430 8.59 -28.81 41.83
CA THR A 430 7.72 -29.95 42.16
C THR A 430 6.71 -30.19 41.06
N ILE A 431 6.46 -31.47 40.75
CA ILE A 431 5.47 -31.89 39.76
C ILE A 431 4.08 -31.83 40.41
N ASN A 432 3.18 -31.07 39.80
CA ASN A 432 1.77 -31.07 40.11
C ASN A 432 1.09 -32.23 39.36
N PHE A 433 1.06 -33.40 39.99
CA PHE A 433 0.47 -34.62 39.40
C PHE A 433 -1.00 -34.45 38.99
N GLU A 434 -1.76 -33.56 39.63
CA GLU A 434 -3.15 -33.29 39.28
C GLU A 434 -3.32 -32.63 37.90
N ASN A 435 -2.29 -31.94 37.43
CA ASN A 435 -2.29 -31.22 36.16
C ASN A 435 -1.71 -32.05 35.01
N LEU A 436 -1.13 -33.21 35.33
CA LEU A 436 -0.41 -34.05 34.37
C LEU A 436 -1.31 -34.55 33.23
N LEU A 437 -2.43 -35.20 33.57
CA LEU A 437 -3.35 -35.74 32.56
C LEU A 437 -3.98 -34.63 31.69
N PRO A 438 -4.57 -33.55 32.25
CA PRO A 438 -5.09 -32.45 31.44
C PRO A 438 -4.03 -31.80 30.53
N ASN A 439 -2.78 -31.63 31.00
CA ASN A 439 -1.69 -31.10 30.18
C ASN A 439 -1.34 -32.05 29.02
N MET A 440 -1.22 -33.35 29.29
CA MET A 440 -0.97 -34.37 28.27
C MET A 440 -2.11 -34.43 27.24
N ILE A 441 -3.37 -34.27 27.64
CA ILE A 441 -4.50 -34.19 26.71
C ILE A 441 -4.30 -33.05 25.72
N LEU A 442 -3.97 -31.84 26.19
CA LEU A 442 -3.75 -30.70 25.30
C LEU A 442 -2.63 -30.98 24.30
N ARG A 443 -1.49 -31.52 24.74
CA ARG A 443 -0.37 -31.87 23.86
C ARG A 443 -0.75 -32.94 22.84
N GLY A 444 -1.51 -33.95 23.26
CA GLY A 444 -1.95 -35.01 22.36
C GLY A 444 -3.00 -34.59 21.34
N LEU A 445 -3.87 -33.64 21.70
CA LEU A 445 -4.74 -33.00 20.72
C LEU A 445 -3.94 -32.25 19.65
N LEU A 446 -2.90 -31.49 20.05
CA LEU A 446 -2.02 -30.81 19.09
C LEU A 446 -1.34 -31.79 18.14
N LYS A 447 -0.74 -32.86 18.67
CA LYS A 447 -0.10 -33.92 17.88
C LYS A 447 -1.08 -34.55 16.89
N THR A 448 -2.28 -34.90 17.35
CA THR A 448 -3.31 -35.52 16.50
C THR A 448 -3.79 -34.58 15.40
N PHE A 449 -4.00 -33.30 15.69
CA PHE A 449 -4.40 -32.34 14.65
C PHE A 449 -3.32 -32.10 13.61
N ASN A 450 -2.05 -32.02 14.03
CA ASN A 450 -0.92 -31.85 13.12
C ASN A 450 -0.76 -33.08 12.21
N GLU A 451 -0.94 -34.30 12.74
CA GLU A 451 -0.84 -35.55 11.99
C GLU A 451 -2.02 -35.80 11.04
N GLU A 452 -3.26 -35.53 11.48
CA GLU A 452 -4.47 -35.85 10.69
C GLU A 452 -4.90 -34.77 9.69
N ILE A 453 -4.76 -33.50 10.07
CA ILE A 453 -5.23 -32.37 9.25
C ILE A 453 -4.08 -31.84 8.40
N GLY A 454 -2.89 -31.72 8.99
CA GLY A 454 -1.66 -31.36 8.30
C GLY A 454 -1.03 -30.07 8.82
N ASN A 455 0.23 -29.87 8.41
CA ASN A 455 1.10 -28.81 8.91
C ASN A 455 1.29 -27.62 7.92
N GLU A 456 0.78 -27.76 6.70
CA GLU A 456 1.01 -26.80 5.61
C GLU A 456 0.07 -25.59 5.66
N GLU A 457 0.51 -24.42 5.17
CA GLU A 457 -0.19 -23.14 5.34
C GLU A 457 -1.64 -23.10 4.81
N GLY A 458 -2.03 -23.99 3.90
CA GLY A 458 -3.41 -24.17 3.44
C GLY A 458 -4.23 -25.26 4.15
N ASN A 459 -3.57 -26.17 4.86
CA ASN A 459 -4.17 -27.36 5.48
C ASN A 459 -3.99 -27.41 7.01
N ARG A 460 -3.61 -26.28 7.65
CA ARG A 460 -3.51 -26.22 9.11
C ARG A 460 -4.89 -26.28 9.77
N TRP A 461 -4.93 -26.88 10.95
CA TRP A 461 -6.09 -26.84 11.81
C TRP A 461 -6.37 -25.44 12.34
N ARG A 462 -7.59 -25.23 12.82
CA ARG A 462 -8.10 -23.95 13.33
C ARG A 462 -8.47 -24.07 14.80
N TRP A 463 -8.38 -23.00 15.55
CA TRP A 463 -8.77 -22.97 16.96
C TRP A 463 -10.22 -23.38 17.19
N LYS A 464 -11.10 -23.09 16.22
CA LYS A 464 -12.48 -23.62 16.25
C LYS A 464 -12.51 -25.15 16.34
N GLN A 465 -11.66 -25.88 15.63
CA GLN A 465 -11.62 -27.35 15.68
C GLN A 465 -11.13 -27.86 17.04
N MET A 466 -10.19 -27.15 17.67
CA MET A 466 -9.77 -27.43 19.05
C MET A 466 -10.93 -27.24 20.02
N ALA A 467 -11.65 -26.11 19.94
CA ALA A 467 -12.81 -25.85 20.78
C ALA A 467 -13.91 -26.92 20.55
N ASP A 468 -14.24 -27.24 19.30
CA ASP A 468 -15.26 -28.23 18.96
C ASP A 468 -14.88 -29.64 19.43
N THR A 469 -13.58 -29.99 19.41
CA THR A 469 -13.09 -31.26 19.96
C THR A 469 -13.22 -31.29 21.48
N LEU A 470 -12.90 -30.19 22.17
CA LEU A 470 -13.07 -30.07 23.61
C LEU A 470 -14.56 -30.02 24.05
N ARG A 471 -15.52 -29.81 23.14
CA ARG A 471 -16.97 -29.95 23.42
C ARG A 471 -17.47 -31.40 23.38
N LYS A 472 -16.67 -32.32 22.85
CA LYS A 472 -17.05 -33.75 22.75
C LYS A 472 -17.11 -34.40 24.14
N PRO A 473 -17.80 -35.54 24.28
CA PRO A 473 -17.73 -36.34 25.50
C PRO A 473 -16.26 -36.63 25.89
N TYR A 474 -15.96 -36.61 27.19
CA TYR A 474 -14.57 -36.71 27.70
C TYR A 474 -13.82 -37.95 27.18
N ARG A 475 -14.54 -39.07 27.04
CA ARG A 475 -14.01 -40.29 26.42
C ARG A 475 -13.50 -40.07 24.99
N GLU A 476 -14.25 -39.35 24.17
CA GLU A 476 -13.86 -39.04 22.79
C GLU A 476 -12.68 -38.07 22.76
N ILE A 477 -12.63 -37.10 23.68
CA ILE A 477 -11.47 -36.20 23.85
C ILE A 477 -10.20 -37.03 24.12
N LEU A 478 -10.24 -37.95 25.09
CA LEU A 478 -9.12 -38.83 25.40
C LEU A 478 -8.75 -39.72 24.22
N LYS A 479 -9.74 -40.31 23.55
CA LYS A 479 -9.51 -41.18 22.38
C LYS A 479 -8.77 -40.43 21.26
N ILE A 480 -9.14 -39.19 21.00
CA ILE A 480 -8.47 -38.33 20.01
C ILE A 480 -7.06 -37.98 20.51
N ALA A 481 -6.95 -37.43 21.72
CA ALA A 481 -5.67 -36.94 22.26
C ALA A 481 -4.58 -38.02 22.33
N PHE A 482 -4.94 -39.25 22.71
CA PHE A 482 -3.98 -40.34 22.90
C PHE A 482 -3.82 -41.25 21.68
N LYS A 483 -4.48 -40.93 20.56
CA LYS A 483 -4.41 -41.74 19.34
C LYS A 483 -2.98 -41.96 18.85
N HIS A 484 -2.16 -40.91 18.92
CA HIS A 484 -0.80 -40.89 18.39
C HIS A 484 0.28 -40.95 19.49
N TYR A 485 -0.11 -41.29 20.73
CA TYR A 485 0.85 -41.49 21.83
C TYR A 485 1.51 -42.88 21.72
N THR A 486 2.79 -42.96 22.04
CA THR A 486 3.51 -44.24 22.15
C THR A 486 3.03 -45.03 23.36
N ALA A 487 3.31 -46.34 23.38
CA ALA A 487 3.00 -47.18 24.54
C ALA A 487 3.65 -46.66 25.84
N GLU A 488 4.91 -46.19 25.75
CA GLU A 488 5.63 -45.59 26.89
C GLU A 488 4.99 -44.28 27.38
N GLU A 489 4.50 -43.43 26.45
CA GLU A 489 3.79 -42.20 26.83
C GLU A 489 2.43 -42.51 27.49
N LYS A 490 1.76 -43.58 27.05
CA LYS A 490 0.51 -44.08 27.68
C LYS A 490 0.76 -44.78 29.01
N SER A 491 1.92 -45.40 29.24
CA SER A 491 2.21 -46.11 30.50
C SER A 491 2.37 -45.17 31.70
N ILE A 492 2.57 -43.87 31.47
CA ILE A 492 2.64 -42.82 32.52
C ILE A 492 1.39 -42.82 33.40
N PHE A 493 0.23 -43.25 32.88
CA PHE A 493 -1.02 -43.28 33.64
C PHE A 493 -1.10 -44.41 34.67
N VAL A 494 -0.30 -45.47 34.54
CA VAL A 494 -0.42 -46.61 35.47
C VAL A 494 0.86 -46.88 36.22
N ASN A 495 0.90 -46.40 37.46
CA ASN A 495 1.97 -46.69 38.40
C ASN A 495 1.89 -48.16 38.89
N PRO A 496 3.03 -48.85 39.12
CA PRO A 496 3.09 -50.16 39.79
C PRO A 496 2.23 -50.30 41.06
N ALA A 497 2.01 -49.22 41.82
CA ALA A 497 1.12 -49.21 42.98
C ALA A 497 -0.34 -49.56 42.63
N VAL A 498 -0.85 -49.02 41.53
CA VAL A 498 -2.20 -49.33 41.00
C VAL A 498 -2.25 -50.79 40.59
N LYS A 499 -1.23 -51.28 39.88
CA LYS A 499 -1.13 -52.70 39.47
C LYS A 499 -1.20 -53.64 40.69
N GLY A 500 -0.44 -53.35 41.74
CA GLY A 500 -0.47 -54.11 42.99
C GLY A 500 -1.86 -54.13 43.64
N ALA A 501 -2.54 -52.99 43.69
CA ALA A 501 -3.89 -52.87 44.24
C ALA A 501 -4.94 -53.64 43.42
N VAL A 502 -4.92 -53.55 42.09
CA VAL A 502 -5.87 -54.28 41.22
C VAL A 502 -5.60 -55.79 41.26
N VAL A 503 -4.34 -56.23 41.28
CA VAL A 503 -4.00 -57.66 41.40
C VAL A 503 -4.52 -58.20 42.74
N LYS A 504 -4.31 -57.47 43.84
CA LYS A 504 -4.84 -57.84 45.15
C LYS A 504 -6.37 -57.91 45.14
N ALA A 505 -7.04 -56.94 44.53
CA ALA A 505 -8.49 -56.92 44.36
C ALA A 505 -9.01 -58.14 43.60
N ALA A 506 -8.32 -58.56 42.52
CA ALA A 506 -8.68 -59.73 41.74
C ALA A 506 -8.55 -61.05 42.55
N PHE A 507 -7.51 -61.18 43.39
CA PHE A 507 -7.35 -62.33 44.28
C PHE A 507 -8.44 -62.38 45.37
N GLU A 508 -8.78 -61.25 46.00
CA GLU A 508 -9.85 -61.17 46.99
C GLU A 508 -11.23 -61.51 46.39
N PHE A 509 -11.48 -61.11 45.14
CA PHE A 509 -12.70 -61.44 44.41
C PHE A 509 -12.81 -62.96 44.13
N ARG A 510 -11.67 -63.60 43.81
CA ARG A 510 -11.57 -65.06 43.62
C ARG A 510 -11.88 -65.83 44.91
N GLU A 511 -11.33 -65.41 46.05
CA GLU A 511 -11.54 -66.11 47.33
C GLU A 511 -13.00 -66.08 47.80
N LYS A 512 -13.75 -65.03 47.46
CA LYS A 512 -15.15 -64.85 47.88
C LYS A 512 -16.19 -65.52 46.98
N ASN A 513 -15.78 -66.14 45.86
CA ASN A 513 -16.63 -66.94 44.97
C ASN A 513 -17.95 -66.23 44.56
N LEU A 514 -17.87 -64.93 44.28
CA LEU A 514 -19.04 -64.10 43.95
C LEU A 514 -19.57 -64.45 42.55
N GLN A 515 -20.87 -64.77 42.44
CA GLN A 515 -21.54 -64.97 41.16
C GLN A 515 -21.57 -63.67 40.36
N LEU A 516 -21.39 -63.77 39.03
CA LEU A 516 -21.32 -62.68 38.07
C LEU A 516 -22.49 -61.70 38.26
N PHE A 517 -22.18 -60.40 38.42
CA PHE A 517 -23.19 -59.36 38.60
C PHE A 517 -24.17 -59.33 37.42
N THR A 518 -25.48 -59.32 37.69
CA THR A 518 -26.53 -59.25 36.65
C THR A 518 -26.87 -57.84 36.20
N LYS A 519 -26.45 -56.81 36.94
CA LYS A 519 -26.57 -55.40 36.54
C LYS A 519 -25.28 -54.63 36.80
N ASP A 520 -24.97 -53.67 35.95
CA ASP A 520 -23.80 -52.80 36.10
C ASP A 520 -23.83 -51.99 37.42
N SER A 521 -25.03 -51.60 37.85
CA SER A 521 -25.24 -50.91 39.12
C SER A 521 -24.84 -51.75 40.34
N GLU A 522 -25.13 -53.05 40.31
CA GLU A 522 -24.79 -53.99 41.40
C GLU A 522 -23.27 -54.16 41.52
N MET A 523 -22.59 -54.33 40.38
CA MET A 523 -21.13 -54.38 40.30
C MET A 523 -20.51 -53.10 40.82
N THR A 524 -20.98 -51.95 40.33
CA THR A 524 -20.43 -50.64 40.68
C THR A 524 -20.56 -50.39 42.19
N SER A 525 -21.75 -50.65 42.76
CA SER A 525 -21.97 -50.53 44.21
C SER A 525 -21.12 -51.50 45.03
N TYR A 526 -20.89 -52.72 44.54
CA TYR A 526 -20.03 -53.70 45.22
C TYR A 526 -18.58 -53.23 45.27
N VAL A 527 -18.04 -52.81 44.12
CA VAL A 527 -16.65 -52.34 44.01
C VAL A 527 -16.46 -51.07 44.86
N ASP A 528 -17.39 -50.13 44.81
CA ASP A 528 -17.30 -48.90 45.62
C ASP A 528 -17.38 -49.16 47.13
N ALA A 529 -18.13 -50.18 47.57
CA ALA A 529 -18.21 -50.56 48.98
C ALA A 529 -16.95 -51.27 49.48
N HIS A 530 -16.35 -52.14 48.66
CA HIS A 530 -15.21 -52.99 49.05
C HIS A 530 -13.84 -52.33 48.80
N PHE A 531 -13.74 -51.41 47.85
CA PHE A 531 -12.50 -50.69 47.49
C PHE A 531 -12.62 -49.20 47.82
N SER A 532 -13.03 -48.91 49.05
CA SER A 532 -13.43 -47.58 49.55
C SER A 532 -12.27 -46.72 50.08
N LYS A 533 -11.01 -47.20 50.00
CA LYS A 533 -9.85 -46.40 50.39
C LYS A 533 -9.57 -45.32 49.35
N PRO A 534 -9.41 -44.03 49.74
CA PRO A 534 -9.10 -42.93 48.82
C PRO A 534 -7.82 -43.14 48.00
N GLU A 535 -6.87 -43.92 48.52
CA GLU A 535 -5.56 -44.20 47.93
C GLU A 535 -5.63 -45.13 46.70
N ASP A 536 -6.75 -45.86 46.51
CA ASP A 536 -6.93 -46.87 45.45
C ASP A 536 -8.00 -46.47 44.41
N LYS A 537 -8.41 -45.19 44.35
CA LYS A 537 -9.49 -44.71 43.45
C LYS A 537 -9.26 -45.08 41.98
N GLN A 538 -8.03 -44.91 41.49
CA GLN A 538 -7.66 -45.27 40.13
C GLN A 538 -7.71 -46.79 39.92
N ALA A 539 -7.27 -47.58 40.92
CA ALA A 539 -7.36 -49.04 40.88
C ALA A 539 -8.81 -49.53 40.83
N ASN A 540 -9.72 -48.87 41.56
CA ASN A 540 -11.16 -49.15 41.52
C ASN A 540 -11.73 -48.94 40.11
N LEU A 541 -11.42 -47.83 39.45
CA LEU A 541 -11.84 -47.58 38.06
C LEU A 541 -11.32 -48.65 37.09
N VAL A 542 -10.06 -49.02 37.23
CA VAL A 542 -9.47 -50.07 36.40
C VAL A 542 -10.14 -51.42 36.65
N PHE A 543 -10.41 -51.75 37.90
CA PHE A 543 -11.11 -52.98 38.26
C PHE A 543 -12.55 -53.01 37.73
N LYS A 544 -13.28 -51.87 37.75
CA LYS A 544 -14.60 -51.74 37.12
C LYS A 544 -14.55 -52.01 35.61
N ALA A 545 -13.56 -51.45 34.91
CA ALA A 545 -13.37 -51.69 33.48
C ALA A 545 -13.15 -53.19 33.19
N VAL A 546 -12.32 -53.84 34.00
CA VAL A 546 -12.02 -55.27 33.90
C VAL A 546 -13.27 -56.11 34.14
N LEU A 547 -14.01 -55.84 35.21
CA LEU A 547 -15.26 -56.53 35.49
C LEU A 547 -16.26 -56.34 34.35
N ARG A 548 -16.42 -55.13 33.79
CA ARG A 548 -17.35 -54.88 32.68
C ARG A 548 -17.02 -55.68 31.42
N LYS A 549 -15.74 -55.74 31.03
CA LYS A 549 -15.32 -56.49 29.84
C LYS A 549 -15.58 -57.99 29.97
N PHE A 550 -15.27 -58.56 31.13
CA PHE A 550 -15.31 -60.00 31.34
C PHE A 550 -16.56 -60.50 32.08
N ARG A 551 -17.53 -59.62 32.34
CA ARG A 551 -18.80 -59.91 33.05
C ARG A 551 -19.62 -61.02 32.41
N GLU A 552 -19.56 -61.15 31.09
CA GLU A 552 -20.37 -62.13 30.34
C GLU A 552 -19.60 -63.41 30.02
N THR A 553 -18.28 -63.42 30.23
CA THR A 553 -17.40 -64.55 29.98
C THR A 553 -17.08 -65.27 31.30
N HIS A 554 -17.22 -66.61 31.34
CA HIS A 554 -16.80 -67.43 32.49
C HIS A 554 -15.26 -67.47 32.70
N GLU A 555 -14.51 -66.67 31.93
CA GLU A 555 -13.05 -66.63 31.84
C GLU A 555 -12.45 -65.42 32.59
N LEU A 556 -13.16 -64.84 33.57
CA LEU A 556 -12.76 -63.63 34.29
C LEU A 556 -11.30 -63.65 34.75
N ILE A 557 -10.82 -64.78 35.28
CA ILE A 557 -9.45 -64.92 35.81
C ILE A 557 -8.40 -64.91 34.67
N ILE A 558 -8.66 -65.59 33.56
CA ILE A 558 -7.74 -65.64 32.41
C ILE A 558 -7.70 -64.26 31.75
N GLY A 559 -8.85 -63.62 31.55
CA GLY A 559 -8.96 -62.27 31.02
C GLY A 559 -8.28 -61.21 31.91
N ILE A 560 -8.37 -61.36 33.23
CA ILE A 560 -7.64 -60.53 34.19
C ILE A 560 -6.13 -60.69 33.99
N VAL A 561 -5.61 -61.92 33.94
CA VAL A 561 -4.16 -62.20 33.78
C VAL A 561 -3.64 -61.69 32.43
N ASP A 562 -4.36 -61.94 31.34
CA ASP A 562 -3.97 -61.49 29.99
C ASP A 562 -3.98 -59.95 29.86
N THR A 563 -4.98 -59.29 30.47
CA THR A 563 -5.01 -57.82 30.56
C THR A 563 -3.82 -57.29 31.37
N PHE A 564 -3.38 -58.01 32.41
CA PHE A 564 -2.23 -57.65 33.24
C PHE A 564 -0.87 -57.91 32.57
N GLU A 565 -0.76 -58.91 31.70
CA GLU A 565 0.44 -59.21 30.91
C GLU A 565 0.68 -58.14 29.84
N ASN A 566 -0.39 -57.63 29.23
CA ASN A 566 -0.34 -56.58 28.19
C ASN A 566 -0.56 -55.16 28.73
N TRP A 567 -0.53 -55.01 30.05
CA TRP A 567 -0.95 -53.82 30.78
C TRP A 567 -0.18 -52.55 30.38
N ASP A 568 1.13 -52.66 30.13
CA ASP A 568 1.94 -51.49 29.81
C ASP A 568 1.66 -50.93 28.40
N ASN A 569 1.05 -51.74 27.51
CA ASN A 569 0.82 -51.37 26.11
C ASN A 569 -0.66 -51.08 25.77
N SER A 570 -1.62 -51.70 26.46
CA SER A 570 -3.04 -51.62 26.07
C SER A 570 -4.00 -51.19 27.18
N ILE A 571 -3.53 -50.95 28.41
CA ILE A 571 -4.43 -50.65 29.53
C ILE A 571 -5.22 -49.36 29.32
N PHE A 572 -4.60 -48.33 28.75
CA PHE A 572 -5.28 -47.05 28.55
C PHE A 572 -6.42 -47.19 27.54
N ASP A 573 -6.16 -47.85 26.40
CA ASP A 573 -7.18 -48.10 25.37
C ASP A 573 -8.30 -49.01 25.92
N PHE A 574 -7.93 -50.00 26.75
CA PHE A 574 -8.90 -50.84 27.47
C PHE A 574 -9.82 -50.03 28.40
N LEU A 575 -9.27 -49.08 29.18
CA LEU A 575 -10.06 -48.21 30.04
C LEU A 575 -11.00 -47.33 29.22
N LEU A 576 -10.49 -46.75 28.12
CA LEU A 576 -11.29 -45.97 27.20
C LEU A 576 -12.45 -46.76 26.62
N GLU A 577 -12.27 -48.04 26.30
CA GLU A 577 -13.33 -48.88 25.71
C GLU A 577 -14.44 -49.22 26.71
N ASN A 578 -14.08 -49.46 27.97
CA ASN A 578 -14.94 -50.10 28.98
C ASN A 578 -15.48 -49.14 30.07
N LEU A 579 -14.99 -47.90 30.14
CA LEU A 579 -15.50 -46.88 31.07
C LEU A 579 -16.39 -45.83 30.38
N SER A 580 -17.28 -45.24 31.17
CA SER A 580 -18.14 -44.12 30.77
C SER A 580 -17.37 -42.78 30.79
N SER A 581 -17.89 -41.76 30.12
CA SER A 581 -17.28 -40.42 30.17
C SER A 581 -17.27 -39.86 31.59
N LYS A 582 -18.33 -40.10 32.36
CA LYS A 582 -18.42 -39.68 33.77
C LYS A 582 -17.35 -40.34 34.65
N GLU A 583 -17.05 -41.61 34.45
CA GLU A 583 -16.01 -42.31 35.20
C GLU A 583 -14.61 -41.88 34.78
N LEU A 584 -14.37 -41.77 33.47
CA LEU A 584 -13.09 -41.29 32.93
C LEU A 584 -12.79 -39.86 33.38
N SER A 585 -13.81 -39.02 33.60
CA SER A 585 -13.61 -37.66 34.11
C SER A 585 -12.96 -37.58 35.50
N ARG A 586 -12.79 -38.74 36.16
CA ARG A 586 -12.18 -38.87 37.49
C ARG A 586 -11.00 -39.84 37.55
N LEU A 587 -10.30 -40.02 36.44
CA LEU A 587 -9.28 -41.06 36.27
C LEU A 587 -8.06 -40.85 37.20
N MET A 588 -7.58 -39.62 37.31
CA MET A 588 -6.42 -39.24 38.14
C MET A 588 -6.84 -38.42 39.36
N THR A 589 -7.82 -37.52 39.20
CA THR A 589 -8.35 -36.69 40.28
C THR A 589 -9.87 -36.67 40.26
N ASP A 590 -10.55 -36.07 41.24
CA ASP A 590 -12.02 -36.09 41.31
C ASP A 590 -12.72 -35.27 40.20
N ASN A 591 -11.97 -34.50 39.39
CA ASN A 591 -12.50 -33.53 38.44
C ASN A 591 -11.59 -33.22 37.23
N ASP A 592 -10.92 -34.22 36.66
CA ASP A 592 -9.97 -34.04 35.54
C ASP A 592 -10.59 -33.35 34.32
N HIS A 593 -11.83 -33.71 33.96
CA HIS A 593 -12.54 -33.07 32.85
C HIS A 593 -12.85 -31.60 33.14
N GLU A 594 -13.33 -31.30 34.35
CA GLU A 594 -13.64 -29.92 34.73
C GLU A 594 -12.36 -29.06 34.76
N LYS A 595 -11.25 -29.59 35.28
CA LYS A 595 -9.94 -28.93 35.27
C LYS A 595 -9.50 -28.61 33.84
N LEU A 596 -9.58 -29.58 32.93
CA LEU A 596 -9.24 -29.38 31.51
C LEU A 596 -10.10 -28.28 30.87
N ILE A 597 -11.42 -28.36 30.99
CA ILE A 597 -12.34 -27.42 30.33
C ILE A 597 -12.22 -26.02 30.91
N ARG A 598 -12.07 -25.89 32.24
CA ARG A 598 -11.85 -24.59 32.89
C ARG A 598 -10.51 -23.97 32.51
N ALA A 599 -9.45 -24.77 32.42
CA ALA A 599 -8.16 -24.27 31.95
C ALA A 599 -8.19 -23.88 30.46
N ALA A 600 -8.97 -24.59 29.65
CA ALA A 600 -9.17 -24.28 28.23
C ALA A 600 -10.14 -23.11 27.98
N LYS A 601 -10.64 -22.42 29.01
CA LYS A 601 -11.51 -21.23 28.90
C LYS A 601 -11.04 -20.22 27.82
N PRO A 602 -9.75 -19.87 27.71
CA PRO A 602 -9.30 -18.92 26.69
C PRO A 602 -9.57 -19.43 25.26
N ILE A 603 -9.44 -20.74 25.02
CA ILE A 603 -9.72 -21.35 23.70
C ILE A 603 -11.19 -21.16 23.34
N PHE A 604 -12.11 -21.49 24.26
CA PHE A 604 -13.55 -21.31 24.00
C PHE A 604 -13.95 -19.86 23.81
N THR A 605 -13.36 -18.96 24.59
CA THR A 605 -13.69 -17.52 24.57
C THR A 605 -13.22 -16.86 23.28
N TYR A 606 -12.04 -17.25 22.75
CA TYR A 606 -11.33 -16.49 21.72
C TYR A 606 -11.07 -17.23 20.40
N HIS A 607 -11.46 -18.51 20.23
CA HIS A 607 -11.08 -19.28 19.05
C HIS A 607 -11.41 -18.60 17.70
N HIS A 608 -12.59 -17.98 17.57
CA HIS A 608 -13.00 -17.30 16.33
C HIS A 608 -12.17 -16.03 16.06
N ILE A 609 -11.76 -15.34 17.13
CA ILE A 609 -10.89 -14.17 17.05
C ILE A 609 -9.49 -14.60 16.63
N TRP A 610 -8.94 -15.66 17.25
CA TRP A 610 -7.63 -16.18 16.90
C TRP A 610 -7.60 -16.67 15.44
N ASP A 611 -8.61 -17.42 15.01
CA ASP A 611 -8.75 -17.87 13.62
C ASP A 611 -8.80 -16.69 12.63
N LYS A 612 -9.50 -15.60 12.98
CA LYS A 612 -9.56 -14.39 12.16
C LYS A 612 -8.17 -13.76 11.96
N PHE A 613 -7.37 -13.63 13.02
CA PHE A 613 -6.02 -13.06 12.92
C PHE A 613 -5.04 -14.00 12.21
N GLU A 614 -5.20 -15.31 12.35
CA GLU A 614 -4.30 -16.29 11.71
C GLU A 614 -4.57 -16.48 10.22
N THR A 615 -5.80 -16.22 9.78
CA THR A 615 -6.22 -16.32 8.37
C THR A 615 -6.11 -15.00 7.60
N GLN A 616 -5.75 -13.89 8.25
CA GLN A 616 -5.59 -12.61 7.57
C GLN A 616 -4.46 -12.67 6.52
N PRO A 617 -4.58 -11.96 5.39
CA PRO A 617 -3.53 -11.91 4.39
C PRO A 617 -2.28 -11.24 4.95
N ARG A 618 -1.12 -11.87 4.71
CA ARG A 618 0.19 -11.30 5.02
C ARG A 618 1.01 -11.09 3.75
N PHE A 619 1.75 -10.01 3.73
CA PHE A 619 2.58 -9.59 2.61
C PHE A 619 4.06 -9.77 2.95
N SER A 620 4.82 -10.51 2.15
CA SER A 620 6.29 -10.53 2.22
C SER A 620 6.87 -9.40 1.37
N PHE A 621 7.59 -8.50 2.02
CA PHE A 621 8.28 -7.41 1.33
C PHE A 621 9.52 -7.92 0.60
N ARG A 622 10.21 -8.90 1.18
CA ARG A 622 11.36 -9.57 0.54
C ARG A 622 10.97 -10.21 -0.78
N ASP A 623 9.96 -11.07 -0.78
CA ASP A 623 9.54 -11.80 -1.98
C ASP A 623 9.10 -10.83 -3.07
N TRP A 624 8.42 -9.74 -2.71
CA TRP A 624 8.06 -8.70 -3.65
C TRP A 624 9.27 -7.92 -4.21
N ILE A 625 10.31 -7.65 -3.40
CA ILE A 625 11.55 -7.01 -3.86
C ILE A 625 12.30 -7.92 -4.84
N TYR A 626 12.47 -9.20 -4.53
CA TYR A 626 13.19 -10.14 -5.41
C TYR A 626 12.39 -10.56 -6.64
N ASN A 627 11.06 -10.56 -6.58
CA ASN A 627 10.24 -10.83 -7.76
C ASN A 627 10.32 -9.66 -8.74
N GLU A 628 10.88 -9.88 -9.92
CA GLU A 628 11.02 -8.86 -10.95
C GLU A 628 9.71 -8.45 -11.60
N ASN A 629 8.72 -9.36 -11.59
CA ASN A 629 7.44 -9.17 -12.23
C ASN A 629 6.27 -9.61 -11.33
N PRO A 630 6.13 -9.06 -10.11
CA PRO A 630 5.12 -9.49 -9.14
C PRO A 630 3.71 -9.24 -9.66
N GLU A 631 2.71 -10.05 -9.30
CA GLU A 631 1.33 -9.86 -9.77
C GLU A 631 0.83 -8.44 -9.49
N LYS A 632 0.95 -7.99 -8.24
CA LYS A 632 0.71 -6.60 -7.85
C LYS A 632 1.97 -5.76 -8.03
N LYS A 633 1.96 -4.88 -9.04
CA LYS A 633 3.11 -4.06 -9.46
C LYS A 633 3.43 -2.90 -8.53
N PHE A 634 2.47 -2.47 -7.74
CA PHE A 634 2.62 -1.37 -6.79
C PHE A 634 2.69 -1.90 -5.35
N LEU A 635 3.63 -1.37 -4.57
CA LEU A 635 3.65 -1.49 -3.12
C LEU A 635 3.52 -0.09 -2.52
N VAL A 636 2.54 0.10 -1.64
CA VAL A 636 2.32 1.37 -0.95
C VAL A 636 2.58 1.21 0.53
N LEU A 637 3.53 1.99 1.04
CA LEU A 637 3.77 2.18 2.46
C LEU A 637 3.10 3.49 2.88
N LYS A 638 2.00 3.40 3.62
CA LYS A 638 1.15 4.58 3.89
C LYS A 638 1.36 5.12 5.29
N THR A 639 1.83 6.35 5.36
CA THR A 639 1.94 7.09 6.63
C THR A 639 0.56 7.58 7.10
N SER A 640 0.45 7.93 8.39
CA SER A 640 -0.76 8.54 8.95
C SER A 640 -0.42 9.79 9.75
N GLY A 641 -1.21 10.85 9.59
CA GLY A 641 -1.11 12.04 10.45
C GLY A 641 -1.55 11.76 11.89
N GLN A 642 -2.69 11.06 12.07
CA GLN A 642 -3.23 10.70 13.38
C GLN A 642 -2.41 9.61 14.08
N PHE A 643 -2.00 8.58 13.35
CA PHE A 643 -1.23 7.43 13.83
C PHE A 643 0.23 7.45 13.35
N SER A 644 0.88 8.61 13.38
CA SER A 644 2.28 8.77 12.93
C SER A 644 3.26 7.96 13.79
N ALA A 645 3.00 7.88 15.10
CA ALA A 645 3.78 7.06 16.03
C ALA A 645 3.70 5.55 15.72
N LEU A 646 2.63 5.09 15.07
CA LEU A 646 2.47 3.71 14.62
C LEU A 646 3.15 3.48 13.25
N THR A 647 2.83 4.36 12.31
CA THR A 647 3.18 4.16 10.89
C THR A 647 4.62 4.54 10.56
N ASN A 648 5.16 5.63 11.13
CA ASN A 648 6.49 6.11 10.74
C ASN A 648 7.61 5.14 11.16
N PRO A 649 7.65 4.58 12.40
CA PRO A 649 8.66 3.59 12.76
C PRO A 649 8.56 2.30 11.93
N LEU A 650 7.35 1.83 11.64
CA LEU A 650 7.11 0.69 10.75
C LEU A 650 7.72 0.93 9.36
N VAL A 651 7.38 2.06 8.73
CA VAL A 651 7.88 2.40 7.40
C VAL A 651 9.41 2.53 7.41
N ARG A 652 10.00 3.16 8.45
CA ARG A 652 11.47 3.23 8.58
C ARG A 652 12.12 1.85 8.68
N GLY A 653 11.62 0.97 9.55
CA GLY A 653 12.16 -0.38 9.68
C GLY A 653 12.10 -1.16 8.38
N MET A 654 10.99 -1.06 7.64
CA MET A 654 10.86 -1.66 6.32
C MET A 654 11.85 -1.07 5.30
N LEU A 655 12.05 0.26 5.29
CA LEU A 655 12.99 0.91 4.37
C LEU A 655 14.45 0.50 4.65
N PHE A 656 14.87 0.47 5.92
CA PHE A 656 16.23 0.03 6.28
C PHE A 656 16.45 -1.44 5.94
N TYR A 657 15.47 -2.29 6.21
CA TYR A 657 15.48 -3.68 5.77
C TYR A 657 15.60 -3.80 4.23
N ALA A 658 14.81 -3.03 3.48
CA ALA A 658 14.89 -3.00 2.02
C ALA A 658 16.25 -2.50 1.50
N LYS A 659 16.87 -1.55 2.19
CA LYS A 659 18.24 -1.12 1.87
C LYS A 659 19.24 -2.25 2.02
N GLY A 660 19.15 -3.03 3.11
CA GLY A 660 19.99 -4.22 3.29
C GLY A 660 19.81 -5.22 2.14
N LEU A 661 18.55 -5.49 1.73
CA LEU A 661 18.26 -6.43 0.64
C LEU A 661 18.74 -5.93 -0.73
N ILE A 662 18.48 -4.67 -1.07
CA ILE A 662 18.81 -4.13 -2.38
C ILE A 662 20.31 -3.89 -2.47
N ASP A 663 20.99 -3.44 -1.43
CA ASP A 663 22.44 -3.18 -1.45
C ASP A 663 23.27 -4.48 -1.55
N ASP A 664 22.75 -5.61 -1.11
CA ASP A 664 23.46 -6.90 -1.10
C ASP A 664 23.72 -7.49 -2.50
N ASP A 665 24.81 -8.25 -2.65
CA ASP A 665 25.20 -8.91 -3.91
C ASP A 665 24.14 -9.91 -4.40
N GLY A 666 23.31 -10.47 -3.52
CA GLY A 666 22.17 -11.29 -3.88
C GLY A 666 21.13 -10.57 -4.75
N PHE A 667 21.03 -9.24 -4.63
CA PHE A 667 20.25 -8.41 -5.54
C PHE A 667 21.14 -7.91 -6.69
N LEU A 668 21.23 -8.74 -7.74
CA LEU A 668 22.16 -8.55 -8.86
C LEU A 668 22.01 -7.19 -9.55
N ASP A 669 23.16 -6.60 -9.92
CA ASP A 669 23.24 -5.47 -10.85
C ASP A 669 22.54 -5.82 -12.17
N ASP A 670 21.97 -4.82 -12.86
CA ASP A 670 21.27 -5.04 -14.15
C ASP A 670 22.15 -5.75 -15.20
N LYS A 671 23.45 -5.43 -15.19
CA LYS A 671 24.44 -6.03 -16.10
C LYS A 671 24.58 -7.54 -15.88
N ASP A 672 24.47 -7.99 -14.62
CA ASP A 672 24.68 -9.38 -14.20
C ASP A 672 23.36 -10.15 -14.20
N ALA A 673 22.24 -9.47 -13.93
CA ALA A 673 20.88 -10.00 -14.04
C ALA A 673 20.46 -10.28 -15.50
N GLY A 674 21.20 -9.78 -16.49
CA GLY A 674 20.90 -9.95 -17.91
C GLY A 674 19.65 -9.19 -18.38
N MET A 675 19.15 -8.25 -17.58
CA MET A 675 17.95 -7.49 -17.89
C MET A 675 18.04 -6.05 -17.37
N ILE A 676 17.27 -5.16 -18.00
CA ILE A 676 17.15 -3.76 -17.58
C ILE A 676 16.00 -3.64 -16.58
N ARG A 677 16.31 -3.58 -15.29
CA ARG A 677 15.29 -3.46 -14.24
C ARG A 677 14.65 -2.08 -14.26
N LYS A 678 13.33 -2.05 -14.06
CA LYS A 678 12.48 -0.85 -13.95
C LYS A 678 11.78 -0.85 -12.60
N PHE A 679 12.56 -0.69 -11.54
CA PHE A 679 12.04 -0.59 -10.18
C PHE A 679 12.16 0.86 -9.69
N TYR A 680 11.03 1.49 -9.36
CA TYR A 680 10.99 2.87 -8.88
C TYR A 680 10.59 2.94 -7.41
N ILE A 681 11.25 3.82 -6.65
CA ILE A 681 10.90 4.12 -5.26
C ILE A 681 10.52 5.60 -5.19
N LEU A 682 9.24 5.91 -4.97
CA LEU A 682 8.75 7.27 -4.76
C LEU A 682 8.62 7.56 -3.28
N MET A 683 9.31 8.59 -2.79
CA MET A 683 9.16 9.09 -1.43
C MET A 683 8.73 10.55 -1.46
N ASP A 684 7.45 10.77 -1.16
CA ASP A 684 6.95 12.12 -0.95
C ASP A 684 7.07 12.52 0.51
N GLU A 685 7.70 13.67 0.77
CA GLU A 685 7.90 14.19 2.12
C GLU A 685 8.61 13.21 3.06
N PHE A 686 9.68 12.57 2.58
CA PHE A 686 10.45 11.59 3.34
C PHE A 686 10.99 12.12 4.68
N GLN A 687 11.20 13.44 4.80
CA GLN A 687 11.61 14.07 6.05
C GLN A 687 10.57 13.93 7.19
N ALA A 688 9.31 13.60 6.87
CA ALA A 688 8.28 13.29 7.86
C ALA A 688 8.57 11.99 8.63
N LEU A 689 9.41 11.09 8.09
CA LEU A 689 9.83 9.87 8.76
C LEU A 689 10.91 10.12 9.84
N GLY A 690 11.43 11.36 9.95
CA GLY A 690 12.57 11.68 10.79
C GLY A 690 13.89 11.53 10.02
N ASN A 691 14.99 11.26 10.72
CA ASN A 691 16.30 11.07 10.10
C ASN A 691 16.40 9.64 9.52
N ILE A 692 16.38 9.54 8.19
CA ILE A 692 16.63 8.30 7.42
C ILE A 692 17.86 8.45 6.51
N LYS A 693 18.85 9.23 6.94
CA LYS A 693 20.03 9.63 6.14
C LYS A 693 20.72 8.42 5.53
N GLU A 694 21.02 7.42 6.33
CA GLU A 694 21.74 6.22 5.88
C GLU A 694 21.00 5.43 4.79
N PHE A 695 19.66 5.39 4.86
CA PHE A 695 18.86 4.80 3.79
C PHE A 695 18.99 5.61 2.50
N ILE A 696 18.83 6.94 2.58
CA ILE A 696 18.85 7.81 1.40
C ILE A 696 20.25 7.84 0.77
N GLU A 697 21.32 7.94 1.55
CA GLU A 697 22.70 7.94 1.06
C GLU A 697 23.02 6.62 0.35
N GLY A 698 22.78 5.48 1.02
CA GLY A 698 23.00 4.17 0.41
C GLY A 698 22.15 3.95 -0.84
N ALA A 699 20.90 4.41 -0.84
CA ALA A 699 20.02 4.30 -1.99
C ALA A 699 20.50 5.16 -3.18
N LEU A 700 20.91 6.40 -2.96
CA LEU A 700 21.36 7.28 -4.05
C LEU A 700 22.72 6.88 -4.64
N GLU A 701 23.58 6.24 -3.84
CA GLU A 701 24.91 5.80 -4.30
C GLU A 701 24.86 4.45 -5.05
N ARG A 702 24.06 3.49 -4.56
CA ARG A 702 24.21 2.08 -4.95
C ARG A 702 23.04 1.48 -5.72
N PHE A 703 21.84 2.07 -5.64
CA PHE A 703 20.66 1.46 -6.25
C PHE A 703 20.63 1.61 -7.78
N ALA A 704 21.32 2.60 -8.33
CA ALA A 704 21.30 2.89 -9.76
C ALA A 704 21.90 1.75 -10.63
N SER A 705 22.98 1.09 -10.17
CA SER A 705 23.58 -0.06 -10.88
C SER A 705 22.67 -1.28 -10.91
N LYS A 706 21.81 -1.39 -9.89
CA LYS A 706 20.80 -2.43 -9.70
C LYS A 706 19.47 -2.11 -10.38
N GLY A 707 19.42 -1.04 -11.19
CA GLY A 707 18.23 -0.64 -11.95
C GLY A 707 17.07 -0.15 -11.09
N VAL A 708 17.37 0.30 -9.86
CA VAL A 708 16.41 0.89 -8.93
C VAL A 708 16.54 2.42 -8.93
N THR A 709 15.47 3.11 -9.28
CA THR A 709 15.43 4.58 -9.40
C THR A 709 14.61 5.20 -8.28
N VAL A 710 15.27 5.97 -7.43
CA VAL A 710 14.65 6.71 -6.33
C VAL A 710 14.14 8.08 -6.82
N MET A 711 12.91 8.43 -6.44
CA MET A 711 12.25 9.70 -6.67
C MET A 711 11.94 10.36 -5.33
N LEU A 712 12.65 11.44 -5.01
CA LEU A 712 12.53 12.16 -3.75
C LEU A 712 11.80 13.48 -3.99
N ALA A 713 10.76 13.73 -3.20
CA ALA A 713 9.97 14.95 -3.32
C ALA A 713 9.92 15.70 -1.98
N VAL A 714 10.24 16.99 -2.02
CA VAL A 714 10.38 17.84 -0.84
C VAL A 714 9.65 19.16 -1.04
N GLN A 715 9.04 19.66 0.04
CA GLN A 715 8.36 20.95 0.00
C GLN A 715 9.32 22.14 0.20
N ASP A 716 10.28 21.98 1.11
CA ASP A 716 11.17 23.05 1.55
C ASP A 716 12.58 22.52 1.79
N LEU A 717 13.57 23.05 1.05
CA LEU A 717 14.97 22.68 1.20
C LEU A 717 15.53 23.14 2.55
N ALA A 718 15.07 24.28 3.07
CA ALA A 718 15.52 24.77 4.37
C ALA A 718 15.13 23.81 5.51
N GLN A 719 13.98 23.14 5.40
CA GLN A 719 13.57 22.09 6.33
C GLN A 719 14.52 20.89 6.28
N LEU A 720 14.97 20.48 5.09
CA LEU A 720 15.95 19.40 4.96
C LEU A 720 17.27 19.77 5.62
N VAL A 721 17.78 20.98 5.39
CA VAL A 721 19.03 21.46 6.03
C VAL A 721 18.91 21.41 7.55
N LYS A 722 17.74 21.73 8.12
CA LYS A 722 17.52 21.66 9.57
C LYS A 722 17.54 20.23 10.12
N ILE A 723 17.05 19.25 9.36
CA ILE A 723 16.91 17.85 9.83
C ILE A 723 18.18 17.05 9.55
N TYR A 724 18.81 17.25 8.40
CA TYR A 724 19.90 16.43 7.88
C TYR A 724 21.25 17.16 7.76
N GLY A 725 21.27 18.49 7.95
CA GLY A 725 22.45 19.31 7.73
C GLY A 725 22.63 19.77 6.27
N GLN A 726 23.50 20.76 6.07
CA GLN A 726 23.78 21.31 4.73
C GLN A 726 24.53 20.30 3.84
N GLU A 727 25.49 19.58 4.42
CA GLU A 727 26.29 18.56 3.71
C GLU A 727 25.40 17.50 3.05
N PHE A 728 24.34 17.05 3.74
CA PHE A 728 23.39 16.09 3.18
C PHE A 728 22.59 16.67 2.01
N VAL A 729 22.20 17.94 2.07
CA VAL A 729 21.47 18.58 0.96
C VAL A 729 22.37 18.74 -0.25
N ASP A 730 23.64 19.10 -0.05
CA ASP A 730 24.62 19.18 -1.14
C ASP A 730 24.88 17.80 -1.76
N PHE A 731 24.99 16.75 -0.93
CA PHE A 731 25.04 15.35 -1.36
C PHE A 731 23.80 14.93 -2.17
N LEU A 732 22.60 15.28 -1.69
CA LEU A 732 21.34 14.97 -2.35
C LEU A 732 21.27 15.60 -3.74
N MET A 733 21.69 16.86 -3.86
CA MET A 733 21.69 17.60 -5.12
C MET A 733 22.77 17.09 -6.09
N SER A 734 23.89 16.56 -5.61
CA SER A 734 24.97 16.03 -6.46
C SER A 734 24.70 14.60 -6.93
N ASN A 735 23.98 13.80 -6.15
CA ASN A 735 23.66 12.40 -6.47
C ASN A 735 22.26 12.21 -7.11
N THR A 736 21.56 13.30 -7.43
CA THR A 736 20.30 13.25 -8.18
C THR A 736 20.50 13.80 -9.59
N GLY A 737 20.32 12.94 -10.58
CA GLY A 737 20.55 13.30 -11.99
C GLY A 737 19.42 14.10 -12.61
N ASN A 738 18.17 13.86 -12.21
CA ASN A 738 17.01 14.58 -12.69
C ASN A 738 16.46 15.51 -11.61
N ILE A 739 16.67 16.82 -11.78
CA ILE A 739 16.25 17.83 -10.80
C ILE A 739 15.10 18.66 -11.36
N PHE A 740 14.05 18.80 -10.56
CA PHE A 740 12.84 19.54 -10.88
C PHE A 740 12.59 20.62 -9.83
N PHE A 741 12.62 21.87 -10.25
CA PHE A 741 12.20 22.99 -9.42
C PHE A 741 10.86 23.51 -9.91
N ILE A 742 9.82 23.38 -9.08
CA ILE A 742 8.44 23.76 -9.42
C ILE A 742 8.07 25.10 -8.73
N GLY A 743 9.07 25.78 -8.16
CA GLY A 743 8.94 27.05 -7.47
C GLY A 743 8.94 26.91 -5.95
N SER A 744 9.30 27.98 -5.28
CA SER A 744 9.38 28.09 -3.84
C SER A 744 8.75 29.41 -3.39
N ASN A 745 8.31 29.47 -2.14
CA ASN A 745 8.01 30.77 -1.52
C ASN A 745 9.31 31.56 -1.35
N ILE A 746 9.19 32.88 -1.20
CA ILE A 746 10.33 33.80 -0.99
C ILE A 746 11.12 33.35 0.23
N GLY A 747 12.45 33.32 0.12
CA GLY A 747 13.36 33.00 1.22
C GLY A 747 14.54 32.12 0.78
N LYS A 748 15.21 31.54 1.78
CA LYS A 748 16.45 30.75 1.63
C LYS A 748 16.36 29.64 0.58
N THR A 749 15.20 29.01 0.43
CA THR A 749 14.98 27.94 -0.55
C THR A 749 15.08 28.45 -1.99
N SER A 750 14.58 29.65 -2.30
CA SER A 750 14.75 30.23 -3.65
C SER A 750 16.21 30.59 -3.96
N GLU A 751 16.98 31.01 -2.96
CA GLU A 751 18.42 31.25 -3.09
C GLU A 751 19.19 29.95 -3.34
N MET A 752 18.86 28.90 -2.59
CA MET A 752 19.42 27.55 -2.80
C MET A 752 19.14 27.04 -4.22
N ILE A 753 17.91 27.20 -4.71
CA ILE A 753 17.53 26.83 -6.07
C ILE A 753 18.34 27.64 -7.09
N SER A 754 18.39 28.96 -6.96
CA SER A 754 19.17 29.85 -7.83
C SER A 754 20.64 29.42 -7.90
N ASN A 755 21.24 29.12 -6.75
CA ASN A 755 22.63 28.66 -6.65
C ASN A 755 22.85 27.28 -7.29
N ALA A 756 21.91 26.34 -7.10
CA ALA A 756 21.98 25.00 -7.70
C ALA A 756 21.84 25.02 -9.24
N VAL A 757 21.04 25.95 -9.78
CA VAL A 757 20.95 26.15 -11.23
C VAL A 757 22.25 26.74 -11.79
N GLY A 758 22.91 27.58 -11.00
CA GLY A 758 24.25 28.09 -11.25
C GLY A 758 24.30 29.47 -11.91
N LYS A 759 25.51 29.85 -12.31
CA LYS A 759 25.84 31.16 -12.87
C LYS A 759 26.01 31.11 -14.39
N LYS A 760 25.84 32.26 -15.03
CA LYS A 760 26.09 32.51 -16.44
C LYS A 760 27.04 33.70 -16.60
N TRP A 761 27.89 33.64 -17.62
CA TRP A 761 28.71 34.76 -18.04
C TRP A 761 28.22 35.23 -19.40
N PHE A 762 28.01 36.52 -19.55
CA PHE A 762 27.49 37.10 -20.78
C PHE A 762 28.24 38.38 -21.14
N LYS A 763 28.44 38.59 -22.44
CA LYS A 763 29.00 39.82 -22.96
C LYS A 763 27.87 40.81 -23.18
N LYS A 764 27.94 41.98 -22.55
CA LYS A 764 27.04 43.11 -22.77
C LYS A 764 27.80 44.22 -23.50
N LEU A 765 27.18 44.79 -24.53
CA LEU A 765 27.75 45.92 -25.25
C LEU A 765 27.57 47.20 -24.44
N HIS A 766 28.68 47.77 -23.95
CA HIS A 766 28.71 49.08 -23.31
C HIS A 766 29.00 50.13 -24.37
N THR A 767 28.13 51.13 -24.49
CA THR A 767 28.38 52.29 -25.36
C THR A 767 28.65 53.50 -24.48
N SER A 768 29.86 54.06 -24.54
CA SER A 768 30.17 55.33 -23.91
C SER A 768 30.00 56.46 -24.92
N VAL A 769 29.36 57.54 -24.48
CA VAL A 769 29.18 58.77 -25.27
C VAL A 769 29.94 59.88 -24.56
N THR A 770 31.02 60.34 -25.17
CA THR A 770 31.80 61.48 -24.67
C THR A 770 31.43 62.70 -25.48
N TYR A 771 31.00 63.77 -24.79
CA TYR A 771 30.68 65.05 -25.40
C TYR A 771 31.94 65.92 -25.43
N GLN A 772 32.39 66.30 -26.63
CA GLN A 772 33.47 67.27 -26.85
C GLN A 772 32.95 68.45 -27.66
N GLU A 773 33.61 69.62 -27.57
CA GLU A 773 33.16 70.88 -28.18
C GLU A 773 32.90 70.81 -29.70
N ASN A 774 33.55 69.87 -30.42
CA ASN A 774 33.42 69.71 -31.88
C ASN A 774 32.69 68.43 -32.34
N GLY A 775 31.95 67.74 -31.46
CA GLY A 775 31.08 66.63 -31.87
C GLY A 775 30.93 65.51 -30.84
N LYS A 776 30.03 64.57 -31.15
CA LYS A 776 29.75 63.39 -30.33
C LYS A 776 30.69 62.25 -30.73
N SER A 777 31.51 61.76 -29.79
CA SER A 777 32.29 60.53 -29.98
C SER A 777 31.53 59.34 -29.37
N PHE A 778 31.36 58.28 -30.16
CA PHE A 778 30.73 57.02 -29.72
C PHE A 778 31.82 55.95 -29.63
N SER A 779 32.00 55.36 -28.45
CA SER A 779 32.85 54.18 -28.28
C SER A 779 32.00 52.99 -27.84
N GLN A 780 32.20 51.85 -28.49
CA GLN A 780 31.50 50.60 -28.21
C GLN A 780 32.50 49.58 -27.68
N ASN A 781 32.26 49.05 -26.48
CA ASN A 781 33.13 48.08 -25.85
C ASN A 781 32.31 46.89 -25.32
N TRP A 782 32.74 45.67 -25.66
CA TRP A 782 32.14 44.46 -25.11
C TRP A 782 32.78 44.13 -23.76
N GLN A 783 31.99 44.13 -22.70
CA GLN A 783 32.45 43.71 -21.38
C GLN A 783 31.77 42.40 -20.99
N GLU A 784 32.52 41.49 -20.37
CA GLU A 784 31.98 40.26 -19.80
C GLU A 784 31.44 40.54 -18.39
N HIS A 785 30.21 40.11 -18.14
CA HIS A 785 29.51 40.27 -16.86
C HIS A 785 29.17 38.89 -16.31
N GLU A 786 29.24 38.77 -14.98
CA GLU A 786 28.74 37.60 -14.24
C GLU A 786 27.28 37.83 -13.85
N GLY A 787 26.43 36.82 -14.06
CA GLY A 787 25.06 36.82 -13.58
C GLY A 787 24.62 35.43 -13.15
N VAL A 788 23.45 35.36 -12.53
CA VAL A 788 22.78 34.07 -12.24
C VAL A 788 21.93 33.64 -13.44
N VAL A 789 21.76 32.33 -13.61
CA VAL A 789 20.93 31.79 -14.71
C VAL A 789 19.46 32.14 -14.51
N ILE A 790 18.98 32.01 -13.28
CA ILE A 790 17.66 32.43 -12.81
C ILE A 790 17.83 33.11 -11.46
N THR A 791 17.18 34.25 -11.22
CA THR A 791 17.27 34.92 -9.92
C THR A 791 16.35 34.25 -8.88
N PRO A 792 16.61 34.40 -7.56
CA PRO A 792 15.69 33.91 -6.52
C PRO A 792 14.25 34.44 -6.68
N ASP A 793 14.10 35.70 -7.13
CA ASP A 793 12.79 36.29 -7.41
C ASP A 793 12.10 35.65 -8.62
N GLU A 794 12.88 35.29 -9.65
CA GLU A 794 12.37 34.56 -10.81
C GLU A 794 11.95 33.13 -10.46
N VAL A 795 12.65 32.46 -9.54
CA VAL A 795 12.24 31.14 -9.02
C VAL A 795 10.85 31.21 -8.39
N ASN A 796 10.53 32.26 -7.64
CA ASN A 796 9.21 32.42 -7.03
C ASN A 796 8.13 32.88 -8.02
N SER A 797 8.46 33.82 -8.90
CA SER A 797 7.49 34.48 -9.79
C SER A 797 7.24 33.75 -11.11
N ARG A 798 8.21 32.99 -11.63
CA ARG A 798 8.10 32.28 -12.92
C ARG A 798 7.73 30.80 -12.78
N LEU A 799 8.00 30.17 -11.64
CA LEU A 799 7.74 28.74 -11.42
C LEU A 799 6.46 28.51 -10.62
N GLY A 800 5.83 27.36 -10.86
CA GLY A 800 4.61 26.90 -10.20
C GLY A 800 3.36 27.11 -11.05
N LEU A 801 2.22 27.17 -10.38
CA LEU A 801 0.92 27.41 -11.03
C LEU A 801 0.81 28.88 -11.47
N ASP A 802 0.51 29.11 -12.74
CA ASP A 802 0.23 30.45 -13.25
C ASP A 802 -1.18 30.93 -12.84
N ALA A 803 -1.33 31.36 -11.58
CA ALA A 803 -2.62 31.81 -11.04
C ALA A 803 -3.19 33.07 -11.73
N ASN A 804 -2.35 33.85 -12.41
CA ASN A 804 -2.73 35.08 -13.12
C ASN A 804 -2.95 34.85 -14.62
N GLY A 805 -2.61 33.66 -15.13
CA GLY A 805 -2.72 33.30 -16.53
C GLY A 805 -4.06 32.66 -16.86
N TYR A 806 -5.10 33.46 -17.09
CA TYR A 806 -6.08 33.02 -18.10
C TYR A 806 -5.30 32.78 -19.38
N PRO A 807 -5.44 31.62 -20.07
CA PRO A 807 -4.78 31.45 -21.35
C PRO A 807 -5.30 32.57 -22.25
N LYS A 808 -4.45 33.53 -22.59
CA LYS A 808 -4.80 34.51 -23.63
C LYS A 808 -5.03 33.69 -24.87
N ARG A 809 -6.28 33.60 -25.32
CA ARG A 809 -6.62 32.96 -26.60
C ARG A 809 -5.68 33.54 -27.65
N THR A 810 -4.95 32.67 -28.34
CA THR A 810 -4.29 33.07 -29.58
C THR A 810 -5.37 33.57 -30.55
N PHE A 811 -4.98 34.41 -31.52
CA PHE A 811 -5.92 34.93 -32.51
C PHE A 811 -6.70 33.79 -33.21
N MET A 812 -6.05 32.65 -33.46
CA MET A 812 -6.70 31.45 -34.02
C MET A 812 -7.66 30.75 -33.06
N GLU A 813 -7.31 30.57 -31.78
CA GLU A 813 -8.22 29.99 -30.78
C GLU A 813 -9.45 30.88 -30.52
N TRP A 814 -9.25 32.20 -30.59
CA TRP A 814 -10.34 33.18 -30.53
C TRP A 814 -11.24 33.10 -31.75
N LEU A 815 -10.66 33.01 -32.96
CA LEU A 815 -11.40 32.89 -34.22
C LEU A 815 -12.20 31.59 -34.30
N LEU A 816 -11.64 30.47 -33.82
CA LEU A 816 -12.23 29.12 -33.90
C LEU A 816 -13.10 28.75 -32.68
N ARG A 817 -13.26 29.64 -31.70
CA ARG A 817 -13.98 29.39 -30.42
C ARG A 817 -13.50 28.12 -29.70
N LEU A 818 -12.20 27.83 -29.74
CA LEU A 818 -11.61 26.69 -29.04
C LEU A 818 -11.50 27.00 -27.53
N ASP A 819 -11.71 25.99 -26.70
CA ASP A 819 -11.57 26.12 -25.25
C ASP A 819 -10.12 26.37 -24.84
N PRO A 820 -9.85 27.27 -23.87
CA PRO A 820 -8.49 27.53 -23.40
C PRO A 820 -7.86 26.25 -22.81
N LYS A 821 -6.60 25.94 -23.18
CA LYS A 821 -5.84 24.85 -22.54
C LYS A 821 -5.68 25.13 -21.03
N LYS A 822 -5.81 24.09 -20.20
CA LYS A 822 -5.77 24.13 -18.72
C LYS A 822 -4.56 24.94 -18.19
N LEU A 823 -4.71 25.57 -17.02
CA LEU A 823 -3.64 26.30 -16.30
C LEU A 823 -2.34 25.47 -16.29
N PRO A 824 -1.24 25.95 -16.91
CA PRO A 824 0.00 25.20 -16.94
C PRO A 824 0.78 25.33 -15.63
N ILE A 825 1.46 24.26 -15.24
CA ILE A 825 2.49 24.24 -14.21
C ILE A 825 3.82 24.52 -14.89
N ARG A 826 4.49 25.61 -14.50
CA ARG A 826 5.84 25.93 -14.94
C ARG A 826 6.87 25.31 -14.00
N TYR A 827 7.83 24.57 -14.54
CA TYR A 827 8.90 23.96 -13.75
C TYR A 827 10.24 24.03 -14.50
N LEU A 828 11.31 24.12 -13.74
CA LEU A 828 12.67 24.07 -14.25
C LEU A 828 13.17 22.62 -14.17
N TYR A 829 13.61 22.07 -15.29
CA TYR A 829 14.22 20.74 -15.38
C TYR A 829 15.71 20.83 -15.68
N ILE A 830 16.50 20.08 -14.94
CA ILE A 830 17.94 19.87 -15.17
C ILE A 830 18.15 18.35 -15.20
N GLY A 831 18.60 17.84 -16.36
CA GLY A 831 18.94 16.42 -16.52
C GLY A 831 20.43 16.14 -16.28
N ALA A 832 20.74 14.86 -16.08
CA ALA A 832 22.08 14.41 -15.76
C ALA A 832 23.01 14.66 -16.94
N ASN A 833 24.20 15.23 -16.69
CA ASN A 833 25.17 15.56 -17.73
C ASN A 833 24.61 16.46 -18.86
N MET A 834 23.59 17.27 -18.58
CA MET A 834 23.03 18.22 -19.54
C MET A 834 23.54 19.65 -19.30
N PRO A 835 24.04 20.35 -20.34
CA PRO A 835 24.60 21.70 -20.19
C PRO A 835 23.52 22.80 -20.12
N LYS A 836 22.24 22.45 -20.32
CA LYS A 836 21.11 23.39 -20.39
C LYS A 836 20.15 23.15 -19.23
N ALA A 837 19.52 24.23 -18.75
CA ALA A 837 18.34 24.16 -17.88
C ALA A 837 17.09 24.47 -18.72
N TYR A 838 16.01 23.74 -18.51
CA TYR A 838 14.79 23.85 -19.32
C TYR A 838 13.65 24.39 -18.47
N LEU A 839 13.13 25.56 -18.82
CA LEU A 839 11.88 26.07 -18.25
C LEU A 839 10.71 25.50 -19.08
N LEU A 840 10.04 24.50 -18.51
CA LEU A 840 9.00 23.70 -19.17
C LEU A 840 7.62 23.99 -18.59
N GLU A 841 6.58 23.69 -19.37
CA GLU A 841 5.19 23.89 -19.01
C GLU A 841 4.39 22.60 -19.21
N THR A 842 3.75 22.08 -18.16
CA THR A 842 2.86 20.90 -18.26
C THR A 842 1.44 21.28 -17.85
N PRO A 843 0.39 20.74 -18.50
CA PRO A 843 -0.98 20.97 -18.08
C PRO A 843 -1.29 20.31 -16.74
N VAL A 844 -2.16 20.92 -15.94
CA VAL A 844 -2.79 20.26 -14.78
C VAL A 844 -3.74 19.17 -15.28
N CYS A 845 -3.59 17.95 -14.77
CA CYS A 845 -4.36 16.79 -15.21
C CYS A 845 -5.35 16.35 -14.13
N GLY A 846 -6.57 16.01 -14.55
CA GLY A 846 -7.56 15.39 -13.68
C GLY A 846 -7.55 13.90 -13.93
N TYR A 847 -7.29 13.10 -12.90
CA TYR A 847 -7.33 11.64 -12.97
C TYR A 847 -8.52 11.12 -12.16
N LYS A 848 -9.13 10.03 -12.63
CA LYS A 848 -10.23 9.38 -11.91
C LYS A 848 -9.68 8.72 -10.65
N GLN A 849 -10.29 9.00 -9.50
CA GLN A 849 -9.95 8.29 -8.27
C GLN A 849 -10.51 6.87 -8.33
N GLU A 850 -9.67 5.89 -8.08
CA GLU A 850 -10.03 4.47 -8.07
C GLU A 850 -10.43 4.01 -6.67
N ASN A 851 -9.75 4.52 -5.64
CA ASN A 851 -9.94 4.04 -4.27
C ASN A 851 -10.26 5.15 -3.30
N ARG A 852 -11.09 4.82 -2.32
CA ARG A 852 -11.32 5.64 -1.12
C ARG A 852 -10.77 4.92 0.11
N PRO A 853 -10.03 5.64 0.99
CA PRO A 853 -9.58 5.07 2.26
C PRO A 853 -10.77 4.77 3.15
N GLU A 854 -10.79 3.56 3.73
CA GLU A 854 -11.73 3.18 4.78
C GLU A 854 -10.96 2.93 6.07
N ALA A 855 -11.45 3.44 7.19
CA ALA A 855 -10.81 3.24 8.49
C ALA A 855 -10.84 1.76 8.90
N ALA A 856 -9.73 1.27 9.47
CA ALA A 856 -9.68 -0.07 10.03
C ALA A 856 -10.70 -0.24 11.18
N ASP A 857 -11.25 -1.44 11.34
CA ASP A 857 -12.33 -1.69 12.30
C ASP A 857 -11.90 -1.46 13.76
N TRP A 858 -10.63 -1.68 14.11
CA TRP A 858 -10.10 -1.45 15.46
C TRP A 858 -10.14 0.03 15.91
N ARG A 859 -10.31 0.96 14.97
CA ARG A 859 -10.44 2.39 15.27
C ARG A 859 -11.81 2.77 15.81
N ASP A 860 -12.82 1.92 15.63
CA ASP A 860 -14.18 2.13 16.12
C ASP A 860 -14.40 1.36 17.43
N PRO A 861 -14.60 2.05 18.57
CA PRO A 861 -14.82 1.41 19.87
C PRO A 861 -16.03 0.47 19.90
N ASN A 862 -17.02 0.70 19.03
CA ASN A 862 -18.25 -0.09 18.94
C ASN A 862 -18.08 -1.37 18.12
N LYS A 863 -16.98 -1.50 17.37
CA LYS A 863 -16.67 -2.69 16.54
C LYS A 863 -15.71 -3.67 17.21
N LYS A 864 -15.66 -3.68 18.55
CA LYS A 864 -14.88 -4.70 19.26
C LYS A 864 -15.40 -6.09 18.91
N PRO A 865 -14.52 -7.10 18.76
CA PRO A 865 -14.96 -8.47 18.56
C PRO A 865 -15.85 -8.91 19.72
N GLU A 866 -16.98 -9.54 19.40
CA GLU A 866 -17.85 -10.18 20.39
C GLU A 866 -17.13 -11.41 20.98
N LEU A 867 -17.24 -11.58 22.29
CA LEU A 867 -16.63 -12.70 23.02
C LEU A 867 -17.68 -13.80 23.21
N ASN A 868 -17.26 -15.06 23.11
CA ASN A 868 -18.17 -16.18 23.37
C ASN A 868 -18.43 -16.31 24.89
N ASP A 869 -19.67 -16.65 25.26
CA ASP A 869 -20.05 -16.85 26.66
C ASP A 869 -19.65 -18.25 27.14
N PHE A 870 -18.41 -18.37 27.61
CA PHE A 870 -17.90 -19.60 28.20
C PHE A 870 -18.73 -20.06 29.41
N GLU A 871 -19.15 -19.14 30.29
CA GLU A 871 -19.85 -19.55 31.53
C GLU A 871 -21.24 -20.14 31.24
N GLY A 872 -21.91 -19.65 30.18
CA GLY A 872 -23.16 -20.22 29.67
C GLY A 872 -23.00 -21.62 29.06
N GLU A 873 -21.86 -21.93 28.45
CA GLU A 873 -21.61 -23.22 27.76
C GLU A 873 -21.01 -24.30 28.68
N VAL A 874 -20.28 -23.94 29.74
CA VAL A 874 -19.52 -24.91 30.58
C VAL A 874 -20.40 -26.00 31.17
N ALA A 875 -21.57 -25.64 31.70
CA ALA A 875 -22.46 -26.61 32.30
C ALA A 875 -22.93 -27.66 31.29
N ASP A 876 -23.23 -27.23 30.06
CA ASP A 876 -23.65 -28.10 28.97
C ASP A 876 -22.50 -29.00 28.47
N ILE A 877 -21.28 -28.46 28.35
CA ILE A 877 -20.09 -29.24 27.96
C ILE A 877 -19.82 -30.35 28.97
N LEU A 878 -19.85 -30.03 30.27
CA LEU A 878 -19.63 -31.01 31.34
C LEU A 878 -20.78 -32.02 31.41
N ALA A 879 -22.02 -31.62 31.10
CA ALA A 879 -23.18 -32.50 31.05
C ALA A 879 -23.23 -33.39 29.79
N ASN A 880 -22.59 -32.99 28.69
CA ASN A 880 -22.65 -33.68 27.40
C ASN A 880 -22.17 -35.14 27.48
N GLY A 881 -21.13 -35.39 28.29
CA GLY A 881 -20.66 -36.76 28.56
C GLY A 881 -21.74 -37.65 29.21
N GLY A 882 -22.54 -37.09 30.12
CA GLY A 882 -23.62 -37.82 30.79
C GLY A 882 -24.78 -38.18 29.86
N LYS A 883 -25.09 -37.36 28.86
CA LYS A 883 -26.14 -37.65 27.86
C LYS A 883 -25.74 -38.83 26.94
N HIS A 884 -24.49 -38.86 26.47
CA HIS A 884 -23.99 -39.96 25.64
C HIS A 884 -23.89 -41.28 26.43
N ASP A 885 -23.54 -41.23 27.72
CA ASP A 885 -23.49 -42.41 28.58
C ASP A 885 -24.90 -43.01 28.80
N ILE A 886 -25.96 -42.18 28.81
CA ILE A 886 -27.36 -42.62 28.86
C ILE A 886 -27.77 -43.34 27.56
N GLU A 887 -27.40 -42.82 26.38
CA GLU A 887 -27.70 -43.46 25.09
C GLU A 887 -27.00 -44.83 24.93
N ARG A 888 -25.81 -45.01 25.50
CA ARG A 888 -25.09 -46.28 25.47
C ARG A 888 -25.76 -47.34 26.37
N ASN A 889 -26.36 -46.93 27.49
CA ASN A 889 -27.19 -47.81 28.32
C ASN A 889 -28.51 -48.21 27.64
N ILE A 890 -28.90 -47.54 26.55
CA ILE A 890 -30.13 -47.83 25.78
C ILE A 890 -29.87 -48.78 24.61
N LYS A 891 -28.62 -48.90 24.10
CA LYS A 891 -28.30 -49.90 23.07
C LYS A 891 -28.00 -51.26 23.70
N PRO A 892 -28.83 -52.30 23.49
CA PRO A 892 -28.48 -53.65 23.91
C PRO A 892 -27.29 -54.12 23.08
N SER A 893 -26.22 -54.55 23.75
CA SER A 893 -25.21 -55.40 23.13
C SER A 893 -25.86 -56.76 22.88
N ASN A 894 -26.53 -56.93 21.74
CA ASN A 894 -26.81 -58.23 21.11
C ASN A 894 -27.50 -58.03 19.75
N GLN A 895 -26.71 -58.04 18.67
CA GLN A 895 -27.12 -58.73 17.45
C GLN A 895 -26.07 -59.81 17.20
N TRP A 896 -26.43 -61.03 17.59
CA TRP A 896 -25.73 -62.22 17.16
C TRP A 896 -25.99 -62.37 15.66
N ILE A 897 -24.94 -62.21 14.85
CA ILE A 897 -24.86 -62.86 13.55
C ILE A 897 -24.65 -64.35 13.88
N SER A 898 -25.73 -65.13 13.76
CA SER A 898 -25.61 -66.58 13.68
C SER A 898 -24.93 -66.92 12.36
N ASN A 899 -23.86 -67.71 12.44
CA ASN A 899 -23.34 -68.46 11.32
C ASN A 899 -24.46 -69.35 10.75
N GLU A 900 -25.08 -68.92 9.66
CA GLU A 900 -25.62 -69.83 8.66
C GLU A 900 -24.69 -69.79 7.45
N GLN A 901 -24.30 -70.98 7.00
CA GLN A 901 -23.37 -71.21 5.90
C GLN A 901 -23.85 -70.54 4.60
N PRO A 902 -22.93 -70.12 3.70
CA PRO A 902 -23.32 -69.63 2.40
C PRO A 902 -23.80 -70.82 1.55
N VAL A 903 -25.11 -70.97 1.45
CA VAL A 903 -25.71 -71.75 0.37
C VAL A 903 -25.63 -70.87 -0.87
N PHE A 904 -24.68 -71.18 -1.74
CA PHE A 904 -24.71 -70.73 -3.12
C PHE A 904 -25.98 -71.29 -3.77
N ASN A 905 -26.90 -70.39 -4.11
CA ASN A 905 -27.91 -70.65 -5.13
C ASN A 905 -27.61 -69.79 -6.35
N ASP A 906 -27.96 -70.38 -7.49
CA ASP A 906 -27.58 -70.08 -8.86
C ASP A 906 -27.76 -68.62 -9.33
N PRO A 907 -27.02 -68.23 -10.39
CA PRO A 907 -27.06 -66.93 -11.02
C PRO A 907 -28.11 -66.93 -12.13
N ASP A 908 -29.35 -66.55 -11.85
CA ASP A 908 -30.33 -66.10 -12.85
C ASP A 908 -31.61 -65.70 -12.10
N ASP A 909 -31.72 -64.42 -11.71
CA ASP A 909 -32.98 -63.68 -11.61
C ASP A 909 -32.71 -62.25 -11.13
N ILE A 910 -32.16 -61.43 -12.04
CA ILE A 910 -32.43 -60.00 -12.03
C ILE A 910 -33.65 -59.81 -12.91
N ASP A 911 -34.84 -59.87 -12.31
CA ASP A 911 -36.05 -59.40 -12.99
C ASP A 911 -36.17 -57.88 -12.83
N MET A 912 -35.74 -57.21 -13.89
CA MET A 912 -35.82 -55.78 -14.19
C MET A 912 -37.27 -55.23 -14.29
N ALA A 913 -38.29 -56.00 -13.90
CA ALA A 913 -39.70 -55.60 -13.98
C ALA A 913 -40.27 -54.87 -12.75
N SER A 914 -39.60 -54.86 -11.57
CA SER A 914 -40.09 -54.06 -10.43
C SER A 914 -39.62 -52.60 -10.43
N TRP A 915 -38.68 -52.26 -11.33
CA TRP A 915 -38.08 -50.92 -11.46
C TRP A 915 -38.84 -50.00 -12.43
N MET A 916 -39.91 -50.48 -13.09
CA MET A 916 -40.66 -49.71 -14.09
C MET A 916 -42.16 -49.52 -13.79
N SER A 917 -42.65 -49.74 -12.56
CA SER A 917 -44.08 -49.61 -12.28
C SER A 917 -44.50 -48.80 -11.04
N GLN A 918 -43.66 -47.92 -10.49
CA GLN A 918 -44.16 -46.87 -9.60
C GLN A 918 -43.59 -45.52 -10.01
N GLY A 919 -44.48 -44.73 -10.61
CA GLY A 919 -44.20 -43.48 -11.26
C GLY A 919 -43.92 -42.33 -10.29
N ILE A 920 -43.35 -41.31 -10.90
CA ILE A 920 -43.13 -39.96 -10.40
C ILE A 920 -44.49 -39.35 -10.03
N GLU A 921 -44.73 -39.12 -8.74
CA GLU A 921 -45.63 -38.09 -8.21
C GLU A 921 -45.30 -37.86 -6.71
N ASP A 922 -45.46 -36.63 -6.26
CA ASP A 922 -45.26 -36.11 -4.89
C ASP A 922 -43.86 -35.63 -4.46
N TYR A 923 -43.36 -34.64 -5.21
CA TYR A 923 -42.62 -33.50 -4.64
C TYR A 923 -43.63 -32.41 -4.23
N THR A 924 -44.25 -32.52 -3.05
CA THR A 924 -44.82 -31.41 -2.25
C THR A 924 -45.46 -31.98 -0.98
N ALA A 925 -44.78 -31.88 0.17
CA ALA A 925 -45.43 -32.02 1.46
C ALA A 925 -45.48 -30.63 2.12
N GLU A 926 -46.69 -30.07 2.19
CA GLU A 926 -47.03 -28.86 2.94
C GLU A 926 -46.81 -29.07 4.45
N PRO A 927 -46.49 -28.01 5.23
CA PRO A 927 -46.44 -28.10 6.68
C PRO A 927 -47.84 -28.34 7.26
N GLU A 928 -47.96 -29.25 8.22
CA GLU A 928 -49.23 -29.61 8.86
C GLU A 928 -50.02 -28.38 9.35
N PRO A 929 -51.35 -28.33 9.15
CA PRO A 929 -52.17 -27.24 9.66
C PRO A 929 -52.20 -27.28 11.19
N TYR A 930 -51.97 -26.12 11.81
CA TYR A 930 -52.06 -25.93 13.25
C TYR A 930 -53.39 -26.45 13.80
N SER A 931 -53.33 -27.17 14.93
CA SER A 931 -54.55 -27.58 15.64
C SER A 931 -55.37 -26.35 16.05
N GLU A 932 -56.69 -26.49 16.10
CA GLU A 932 -57.63 -25.39 16.41
C GLU A 932 -57.27 -24.68 17.73
N ALA A 933 -56.72 -25.42 18.71
CA ALA A 933 -56.20 -24.89 19.96
C ALA A 933 -54.95 -24.01 19.79
N GLN A 934 -54.03 -24.40 18.88
CA GLN A 934 -52.82 -23.62 18.58
C GLN A 934 -53.15 -22.36 17.77
N SER A 935 -54.11 -22.43 16.83
CA SER A 935 -54.59 -21.25 16.10
C SER A 935 -55.31 -20.26 17.00
N HIS A 936 -56.10 -20.74 17.98
CA HIS A 936 -56.77 -19.85 18.93
C HIS A 936 -55.78 -19.18 19.91
N GLN A 937 -54.77 -19.91 20.37
CA GLN A 937 -53.74 -19.38 21.25
C GLN A 937 -52.81 -18.38 20.52
N MET A 938 -52.58 -18.59 19.22
CA MET A 938 -51.85 -17.66 18.35
C MET A 938 -52.68 -16.39 18.06
N LEU A 939 -53.99 -16.51 17.81
CA LEU A 939 -54.90 -15.37 17.62
C LEU A 939 -55.09 -14.54 18.90
N GLU A 940 -55.15 -15.16 20.06
CA GLU A 940 -55.16 -14.48 21.38
C GLU A 940 -53.86 -13.70 21.63
N ARG A 941 -52.70 -14.29 21.28
CA ARG A 941 -51.41 -13.59 21.35
C ARG A 941 -51.31 -12.41 20.39
N LEU A 942 -51.83 -12.56 19.17
CA LEU A 942 -51.85 -11.49 18.17
C LEU A 942 -52.84 -10.37 18.53
N LYS A 943 -54.01 -10.69 19.12
CA LYS A 943 -54.94 -9.68 19.64
C LYS A 943 -54.36 -8.92 20.84
N LYS A 944 -53.67 -9.60 21.77
CA LYS A 944 -52.96 -8.95 22.89
C LYS A 944 -51.77 -8.08 22.45
N GLN A 945 -51.12 -8.40 21.33
CA GLN A 945 -50.08 -7.55 20.73
C GLN A 945 -50.67 -6.32 19.99
N ALA A 946 -51.93 -6.38 19.54
CA ALA A 946 -52.58 -5.30 18.80
C ALA A 946 -53.25 -4.23 19.67
N GLU A 947 -53.48 -4.47 20.97
CA GLU A 947 -54.23 -3.56 21.86
C GLU A 947 -53.39 -2.73 22.84
N SER A 948 -52.08 -2.60 22.68
CA SER A 948 -51.31 -1.56 23.37
C SER A 948 -51.30 -0.26 22.54
N SER A 949 -52.32 0.57 22.70
CA SER A 949 -52.37 1.88 22.03
C SER A 949 -51.19 2.77 22.49
N PRO A 950 -50.40 3.34 21.57
CA PRO A 950 -49.31 4.26 21.93
C PRO A 950 -49.89 5.54 22.54
N ILE A 951 -49.36 5.94 23.69
CA ILE A 951 -49.69 7.21 24.34
C ILE A 951 -48.84 8.30 23.67
N TYR A 952 -49.48 9.22 22.95
CA TYR A 952 -48.84 10.34 22.28
C TYR A 952 -48.68 11.52 23.25
N ILE A 953 -47.47 12.07 23.33
CA ILE A 953 -47.18 13.26 24.12
C ILE A 953 -47.40 14.48 23.24
N VAL A 954 -48.33 15.36 23.61
CA VAL A 954 -48.63 16.57 22.82
C VAL A 954 -47.55 17.63 23.08
N PRO A 955 -46.90 18.19 22.04
CA PRO A 955 -45.89 19.23 22.19
C PRO A 955 -46.42 20.45 22.96
N SER A 956 -45.68 20.96 23.95
CA SER A 956 -46.00 22.26 24.54
C SER A 956 -45.61 23.38 23.57
N GLU A 957 -46.28 24.53 23.64
CA GLU A 957 -46.05 25.65 22.71
C GLU A 957 -44.64 26.28 22.86
N ASP A 958 -43.96 26.05 23.99
CA ASP A 958 -42.70 26.74 24.35
C ASP A 958 -41.39 25.94 24.11
N GLU A 959 -41.42 24.71 23.59
CA GLU A 959 -40.19 23.92 23.34
C GLU A 959 -39.62 24.05 21.90
N SER A 960 -38.29 24.18 21.77
CA SER A 960 -37.56 24.44 20.51
C SER A 960 -37.38 23.23 19.59
N LEU A 961 -37.40 23.46 18.27
CA LEU A 961 -37.50 22.44 17.20
C LEU A 961 -36.38 21.38 17.21
N ALA A 962 -35.18 21.72 17.67
CA ALA A 962 -34.02 20.83 17.64
C ALA A 962 -34.09 19.74 18.74
N GLY A 963 -34.74 20.02 19.87
CA GLY A 963 -34.95 19.05 20.94
C GLY A 963 -36.00 17.99 20.59
N GLU A 964 -37.01 18.34 19.80
CA GLU A 964 -38.10 17.43 19.44
C GLU A 964 -37.74 16.46 18.32
N VAL A 965 -36.94 16.87 17.31
CA VAL A 965 -36.51 15.94 16.24
C VAL A 965 -35.64 14.84 16.82
N GLY A 966 -34.72 15.18 17.74
CA GLY A 966 -33.89 14.19 18.46
C GLY A 966 -34.71 13.23 19.33
N LYS A 967 -35.77 13.70 20.00
CA LYS A 967 -36.64 12.86 20.82
C LYS A 967 -37.61 12.00 19.99
N SER A 968 -38.10 12.50 18.86
CA SER A 968 -38.97 11.72 17.95
C SER A 968 -38.22 10.57 17.27
N VAL A 969 -36.96 10.81 16.86
CA VAL A 969 -36.08 9.79 16.27
C VAL A 969 -35.64 8.77 17.30
N ALA A 970 -35.38 9.20 18.54
CA ALA A 970 -35.11 8.28 19.65
C ALA A 970 -36.33 7.42 20.02
N PHE A 971 -37.54 7.95 19.86
CA PHE A 971 -38.78 7.21 20.15
C PHE A 971 -39.14 6.22 19.01
N GLU A 972 -38.94 6.60 17.74
CA GLU A 972 -39.09 5.66 16.61
C GLU A 972 -38.07 4.52 16.67
N ALA A 973 -36.82 4.79 17.08
CA ALA A 973 -35.82 3.75 17.32
C ALA A 973 -36.15 2.85 18.53
N LEU A 974 -36.94 3.34 19.49
CA LEU A 974 -37.34 2.59 20.68
C LEU A 974 -38.51 1.61 20.41
N VAL A 975 -39.41 1.97 19.48
CA VAL A 975 -40.61 1.19 19.14
C VAL A 975 -40.27 -0.11 18.40
N ASP A 976 -39.11 -0.19 17.74
CA ASP A 976 -38.64 -1.39 17.03
C ASP A 976 -37.86 -2.39 17.93
N SER A 977 -37.75 -2.14 19.24
CA SER A 977 -37.08 -3.05 20.18
C SER A 977 -38.09 -3.83 21.04
N HIS A 978 -38.07 -5.17 20.94
CA HIS A 978 -38.88 -6.09 21.74
C HIS A 978 -38.44 -6.18 23.22
N ALA A 979 -38.41 -5.07 23.95
CA ALA A 979 -38.06 -5.02 25.37
C ALA A 979 -39.02 -4.10 26.16
N LEU A 980 -40.29 -4.51 26.28
CA LEU A 980 -41.37 -3.68 26.83
C LEU A 980 -41.33 -3.45 28.35
N SER A 981 -40.48 -4.17 29.11
CA SER A 981 -40.43 -4.06 30.58
C SER A 981 -39.40 -3.04 31.08
N ALA A 982 -38.21 -2.94 30.47
CA ALA A 982 -37.17 -2.00 30.89
C ALA A 982 -37.42 -0.56 30.38
N VAL A 983 -38.17 -0.42 29.29
CA VAL A 983 -38.50 0.87 28.68
C VAL A 983 -39.50 1.67 29.52
N LYS A 984 -40.42 1.00 30.22
CA LYS A 984 -41.45 1.66 31.01
C LYS A 984 -40.86 2.42 32.22
N GLU A 985 -39.92 1.80 32.92
CA GLU A 985 -39.23 2.42 34.07
C GLU A 985 -38.28 3.55 33.64
N THR A 986 -37.62 3.40 32.50
CA THR A 986 -36.67 4.43 32.00
C THR A 986 -37.40 5.66 31.44
N ALA A 987 -38.56 5.48 30.79
CA ALA A 987 -39.37 6.58 30.28
C ALA A 987 -40.12 7.34 31.39
N GLU A 988 -40.58 6.64 32.43
CA GLU A 988 -41.20 7.27 33.62
C GLU A 988 -40.17 8.05 34.46
N ALA A 989 -38.90 7.62 34.45
CA ALA A 989 -37.81 8.33 35.13
C ALA A 989 -37.28 9.57 34.38
N LEU A 990 -37.38 9.61 33.03
CA LEU A 990 -36.86 10.72 32.21
C LEU A 990 -37.88 11.85 31.97
N LEU A 991 -39.18 11.59 32.09
CA LEU A 991 -40.23 12.55 31.76
C LEU A 991 -40.96 13.01 33.03
N GLY A 992 -40.48 14.13 33.59
CA GLY A 992 -41.15 14.87 34.66
C GLY A 992 -42.63 15.15 34.35
N SER A 993 -43.45 15.13 35.40
CA SER A 993 -44.89 14.89 35.44
C SER A 993 -45.81 16.04 34.98
N THR A 994 -45.55 16.73 33.86
CA THR A 994 -46.41 17.86 33.43
C THR A 994 -46.79 17.93 31.95
N GLN A 995 -46.45 16.95 31.11
CA GLN A 995 -46.84 16.97 29.69
C GLN A 995 -48.20 16.28 29.42
N ARG A 996 -49.04 16.91 28.58
CA ARG A 996 -50.38 16.44 28.22
C ARG A 996 -50.27 15.25 27.25
N LYS A 997 -50.89 14.13 27.62
CA LYS A 997 -50.86 12.87 26.87
C LYS A 997 -52.23 12.62 26.21
N THR A 998 -52.25 12.14 24.97
CA THR A 998 -53.47 11.69 24.27
C THR A 998 -53.23 10.32 23.64
N ASN A 999 -54.27 9.50 23.59
CA ASN A 999 -54.20 8.18 22.96
C ASN A 999 -54.69 8.25 21.50
N SER A 1000 -55.13 9.42 21.04
CA SER A 1000 -55.61 9.68 19.69
C SER A 1000 -54.49 10.21 18.79
N LYS A 1001 -54.10 9.40 17.79
CA LYS A 1001 -53.11 9.78 16.76
C LYS A 1001 -53.52 11.01 15.96
N GLU A 1002 -54.83 11.21 15.79
CA GLU A 1002 -55.40 12.34 15.04
C GLU A 1002 -55.27 13.66 15.79
N GLU A 1003 -55.47 13.67 17.11
CA GLU A 1003 -55.27 14.86 17.94
C GLU A 1003 -53.80 15.29 17.97
N PHE A 1004 -52.89 14.32 18.08
CA PHE A 1004 -51.45 14.59 18.04
C PHE A 1004 -51.02 15.22 16.70
N LYS A 1005 -51.50 14.69 15.57
CA LYS A 1005 -51.22 15.27 14.24
C LYS A 1005 -51.73 16.71 14.11
N LYS A 1006 -52.96 16.99 14.55
CA LYS A 1006 -53.53 18.36 14.49
C LYS A 1006 -52.75 19.36 15.34
N ALA A 1007 -52.27 18.95 16.52
CA ALA A 1007 -51.44 19.80 17.37
C ALA A 1007 -50.09 20.11 16.71
N LEU A 1008 -49.47 19.12 16.06
CA LEU A 1008 -48.19 19.28 15.36
C LEU A 1008 -48.30 20.19 14.13
N GLU A 1009 -49.42 20.09 13.41
CA GLU A 1009 -49.71 20.95 12.25
C GLU A 1009 -49.93 22.41 12.66
N ARG A 1010 -50.73 22.68 13.71
CA ARG A 1010 -50.90 24.05 14.24
C ARG A 1010 -49.57 24.68 14.68
N LYS A 1011 -48.69 23.92 15.32
CA LYS A 1011 -47.37 24.43 15.75
C LYS A 1011 -46.45 24.70 14.54
N ARG A 1012 -46.52 23.88 13.48
CA ARG A 1012 -45.80 24.12 12.21
C ARG A 1012 -46.30 25.34 11.45
N GLU A 1013 -47.60 25.65 11.53
CA GLU A 1013 -48.16 26.87 10.94
C GLU A 1013 -47.68 28.12 11.70
N ASN A 1014 -47.73 28.11 13.04
CA ASN A 1014 -47.24 29.22 13.86
C ASN A 1014 -45.73 29.52 13.68
N LEU A 1015 -44.92 28.51 13.35
CA LEU A 1015 -43.48 28.65 13.07
C LEU A 1015 -43.16 29.16 11.65
N LYS A 1016 -44.13 29.21 10.75
CA LYS A 1016 -43.96 29.81 9.40
C LYS A 1016 -44.30 31.30 9.38
N ASP A 1017 -45.09 31.77 10.34
CA ASP A 1017 -45.50 33.17 10.48
C ASP A 1017 -44.61 33.99 11.45
N SER A 1018 -43.63 33.34 12.11
CA SER A 1018 -42.55 33.96 12.90
C SER A 1018 -41.24 33.99 12.14
#